data_AF-A0A536ZMF0-F1
#
_entry.id   AF-A0A536ZMF0-F1
#
_cell.length_a   1.000
_cell.length_b   1.000
_cell.length_c   1.000
_cell.angle_alpha   90.00
_cell.angle_beta   90.00
_cell.angle_gamma   90.00
#
_symmetry.space_group_name_H-M   'P 1'
#
loop_
_entity.id
_entity.type
_entity.pdbx_description
1 polymer ?
#
loop_
_entity_poly.entity_id
_entity_poly.type
_entity_poly.pdbx_seq_one_letter_code
_entity_poly.pdbx_strand_id
1 'polypeptide(L)'
;MLFARALLAVTGGFRDLKLCHDWDFVLAASYASPPVFVSEPLYHYRLHEANTFAAMRLHATQETETVYRRFFANIARHPLLAGERERERFLRFAHEHGCRGYFPVQSAWRYRNYAEWVALYGTLGDDRREELSRDIAGFPRRPLLSILLPTHNSAERWLRRCLDSVRGQLYPAWELCIADDASSEPTVRAVLEEYRALDARIKVAYRAQTGHISRASNSALELATGEFAVLLDHDDELAEDALYWVAREIVESPDVMLIYSDEDKINESGVRFSPYFKPDWNPELLRAQNCISHLGAFRTDALRAIGGFRAGLEGAQDWDVALRLSERREPEAIRHIPRILYHWRTGAASTARSMEGKPYASAAQRQVVAEHLTRMGRVGKVEPTVRGNFWRVEYATRSEATTTVLVDGRGSIDLLSCTLTALAGARDRTIESFRVIVDSTDAAQVASQLASSLGVEFELIRFPAATELGIAWNAACNGCTGELIVLLVAGISGLTPGWCERLIGYTQNADCGVVAPALLLPDGGFHNAGILLDAESGTVRAFLGRQKEYWLPGARQALAQNLTVPGSEFLAFRREVHTAIGGFDTHFSDRDLLAADFCLRVRLSGLWNVWTPYVEGAWAGRRASHWAERDVGEIREFLARWQTWVARDPAYNPNLASGWRTFDLAFPPRNNEAVRTVSSVPEIEIAEVRDHA
;
A
#
# COMPACT_ATOMS: atom_id res chain seq x y z
N MET A 1 -3.26 -43.38 -23.20
CA MET A 1 -1.89 -42.99 -22.83
C MET A 1 -0.91 -43.95 -23.49
N LEU A 2 0.14 -43.45 -24.14
CA LEU A 2 1.23 -44.25 -24.73
C LEU A 2 2.56 -43.78 -24.11
N PHE A 3 3.42 -44.69 -23.70
CA PHE A 3 4.70 -44.37 -23.05
C PHE A 3 5.75 -45.44 -23.31
N ALA A 4 7.03 -45.05 -23.29
CA ALA A 4 8.14 -46.00 -23.43
C ALA A 4 8.25 -46.89 -22.20
N ARG A 5 8.49 -48.20 -22.39
CA ARG A 5 8.64 -49.17 -21.28
C ARG A 5 9.68 -48.74 -20.24
N ALA A 6 10.73 -48.05 -20.68
CA ALA A 6 11.77 -47.52 -19.79
C ALA A 6 11.23 -46.60 -18.69
N LEU A 7 10.11 -45.89 -18.92
CA LEU A 7 9.51 -45.03 -17.90
C LEU A 7 8.98 -45.81 -16.70
N LEU A 8 8.59 -47.09 -16.85
CA LEU A 8 8.21 -47.94 -15.71
C LEU A 8 9.38 -48.18 -14.76
N ALA A 9 10.59 -48.30 -15.29
CA ALA A 9 11.79 -48.48 -14.48
C ALA A 9 12.18 -47.20 -13.73
N VAL A 10 11.93 -46.03 -14.34
CA VAL A 10 12.27 -44.73 -13.76
C VAL A 10 11.25 -44.28 -12.70
N THR A 11 9.95 -44.53 -12.92
CA THR A 11 8.90 -44.09 -11.99
C THR A 11 8.54 -45.13 -10.92
N GLY A 12 9.00 -46.38 -11.09
CA GLY A 12 8.57 -47.51 -10.25
C GLY A 12 7.22 -48.10 -10.67
N GLY A 13 6.68 -47.70 -11.83
CA GLY A 13 5.42 -48.21 -12.38
C GLY A 13 4.17 -47.56 -11.78
N PHE A 14 3.01 -48.17 -12.05
CA PHE A 14 1.73 -47.72 -11.52
C PHE A 14 1.62 -48.10 -10.05
N ARG A 15 1.22 -47.14 -9.21
CA ARG A 15 0.91 -47.40 -7.81
C ARG A 15 -0.41 -48.12 -7.66
N ASP A 16 -0.56 -48.81 -6.53
CA ASP A 16 -1.81 -49.44 -6.11
C ASP A 16 -2.82 -48.38 -5.64
N LEU A 17 -3.30 -47.58 -6.61
CA LEU A 17 -4.37 -46.60 -6.46
C LEU A 17 -5.55 -47.06 -7.32
N LYS A 18 -6.76 -47.03 -6.76
CA LYS A 18 -7.93 -47.61 -7.43
C LYS A 18 -8.43 -46.75 -8.58
N LEU A 19 -8.31 -45.42 -8.47
CA LEU A 19 -8.89 -44.45 -9.40
C LEU A 19 -7.85 -43.51 -10.02
N CYS A 20 -6.77 -43.18 -9.32
CA CYS A 20 -5.78 -42.19 -9.78
C CYS A 20 -4.41 -42.79 -10.14
N HIS A 21 -4.29 -44.11 -10.33
CA HIS A 21 -3.01 -44.76 -10.62
C HIS A 21 -2.37 -44.27 -11.92
N ASP A 22 -3.18 -44.02 -12.94
CA ASP A 22 -2.76 -43.51 -14.24
C ASP A 22 -2.23 -42.08 -14.16
N TRP A 23 -2.92 -41.22 -13.40
CA TRP A 23 -2.54 -39.84 -13.21
C TRP A 23 -1.30 -39.67 -12.33
N ASP A 24 -1.16 -40.45 -11.24
CA ASP A 24 0.07 -40.50 -10.43
C ASP A 24 1.28 -40.87 -11.30
N PHE A 25 1.11 -41.89 -12.17
CA PHE A 25 2.16 -42.32 -13.08
C PHE A 25 2.56 -41.23 -14.08
N VAL A 26 1.60 -40.53 -14.70
CA VAL A 26 1.89 -39.44 -15.66
C VAL A 26 2.66 -38.30 -14.99
N LEU A 27 2.21 -37.88 -13.80
CA LEU A 27 2.85 -36.80 -13.05
C LEU A 27 4.24 -37.19 -12.52
N ALA A 28 4.47 -38.46 -12.20
CA ALA A 28 5.81 -38.95 -11.89
C ALA A 28 6.70 -39.02 -13.13
N ALA A 29 6.16 -39.48 -14.26
CA ALA A 29 6.88 -39.60 -15.53
C ALA A 29 7.32 -38.24 -16.09
N SER A 30 6.58 -37.16 -15.80
CA SER A 30 6.92 -35.81 -16.27
C SER A 30 8.23 -35.26 -15.72
N TYR A 31 8.74 -35.82 -14.61
CA TYR A 31 10.07 -35.52 -14.09
C TYR A 31 11.21 -36.16 -14.90
N ALA A 32 10.91 -37.23 -15.64
CA ALA A 32 11.89 -37.95 -16.45
C ALA A 32 11.86 -37.52 -17.92
N SER A 33 10.67 -37.19 -18.44
CA SER A 33 10.49 -36.77 -19.84
C SER A 33 9.26 -35.87 -19.98
N PRO A 34 9.32 -34.80 -20.78
CA PRO A 34 8.16 -33.95 -21.02
C PRO A 34 7.04 -34.75 -21.73
N PRO A 35 5.78 -34.64 -21.28
CA PRO A 35 4.65 -35.26 -21.97
C PRO A 35 4.32 -34.50 -23.26
N VAL A 36 3.83 -35.23 -24.27
CA VAL A 36 3.28 -34.65 -25.49
C VAL A 36 1.77 -34.88 -25.50
N PHE A 37 1.01 -33.79 -25.68
CA PHE A 37 -0.44 -33.85 -25.81
C PHE A 37 -0.83 -33.97 -27.29
N VAL A 38 -1.64 -34.97 -27.61
CA VAL A 38 -2.23 -35.15 -28.94
C VAL A 38 -3.66 -34.62 -28.87
N SER A 39 -3.93 -33.54 -29.62
CA SER A 39 -5.21 -32.82 -29.55
C SER A 39 -6.37 -33.55 -30.20
N GLU A 40 -6.09 -34.52 -31.07
CA GLU A 40 -7.10 -35.32 -31.74
C GLU A 40 -7.74 -36.34 -30.77
N PRO A 41 -9.07 -36.51 -30.80
CA PRO A 41 -9.74 -37.54 -30.02
C PRO A 41 -9.46 -38.93 -30.62
N LEU A 42 -8.43 -39.61 -30.11
CA LEU A 42 -7.99 -40.93 -30.59
C LEU A 42 -8.58 -42.10 -29.80
N TYR A 43 -9.34 -41.84 -28.73
CA TYR A 43 -9.88 -42.87 -27.85
C TYR A 43 -11.27 -42.48 -27.35
N HIS A 44 -12.25 -43.37 -27.53
CA HIS A 44 -13.63 -43.18 -27.09
C HIS A 44 -13.92 -44.10 -25.90
N TYR A 45 -14.26 -43.51 -24.76
CA TYR A 45 -14.62 -44.25 -23.55
C TYR A 45 -16.09 -44.64 -23.59
N ARG A 46 -16.41 -45.91 -23.29
CA ARG A 46 -17.81 -46.37 -23.20
C ARG A 46 -18.34 -46.09 -21.80
N LEU A 47 -19.44 -45.34 -21.72
CA LEU A 47 -20.17 -45.13 -20.48
C LEU A 47 -21.24 -46.21 -20.32
N HIS A 48 -21.23 -46.93 -19.19
CA HIS A 48 -22.29 -47.87 -18.81
C HIS A 48 -22.73 -47.61 -17.36
N GLU A 49 -23.97 -47.96 -17.01
CA GLU A 49 -24.60 -47.64 -15.72
C GLU A 49 -23.86 -48.20 -14.49
N ALA A 50 -23.02 -49.23 -14.67
CA ALA A 50 -22.14 -49.78 -13.62
C ALA A 50 -20.82 -49.01 -13.41
N ASN A 51 -20.62 -47.84 -14.04
CA ASN A 51 -19.37 -47.09 -13.93
C ASN A 51 -19.19 -46.50 -12.53
N THR A 52 -18.04 -46.83 -11.94
CA THR A 52 -17.75 -46.73 -10.50
C THR A 52 -17.55 -45.30 -9.98
N PHE A 53 -17.70 -44.28 -10.83
CA PHE A 53 -17.34 -42.89 -10.51
C PHE A 53 -18.36 -42.16 -9.62
N ALA A 54 -19.66 -42.46 -9.72
CA ALA A 54 -20.67 -41.80 -8.88
C ALA A 54 -20.61 -42.28 -7.41
N ALA A 55 -20.33 -43.57 -7.19
CA ALA A 55 -20.33 -44.19 -5.86
C ALA A 55 -19.01 -44.04 -5.08
N MET A 56 -17.92 -43.58 -5.71
CA MET A 56 -16.58 -43.51 -5.09
C MET A 56 -15.96 -42.10 -5.04
N ARG A 57 -16.77 -41.03 -5.15
CA ARG A 57 -16.28 -39.63 -5.13
C ARG A 57 -15.37 -39.29 -3.94
N LEU A 58 -15.66 -39.84 -2.76
CA LEU A 58 -14.84 -39.61 -1.57
C LEU A 58 -13.45 -40.27 -1.68
N HIS A 59 -13.39 -41.50 -2.20
CA HIS A 59 -12.12 -42.19 -2.48
C HIS A 59 -11.32 -41.49 -3.57
N ALA A 60 -11.97 -41.00 -4.64
CA ALA A 60 -11.31 -40.23 -5.69
C ALA A 60 -10.65 -38.96 -5.13
N THR A 61 -11.32 -38.30 -4.18
CA THR A 61 -10.80 -37.09 -3.52
C THR A 61 -9.55 -37.41 -2.67
N GLN A 62 -9.57 -38.51 -1.91
CA GLN A 62 -8.44 -38.95 -1.09
C GLN A 62 -7.22 -39.38 -1.93
N GLU A 63 -7.45 -40.09 -3.04
CA GLU A 63 -6.37 -40.47 -3.95
C GLU A 63 -5.82 -39.23 -4.67
N THR A 64 -6.67 -38.30 -5.12
CA THR A 64 -6.26 -37.01 -5.72
C THR A 64 -5.35 -36.22 -4.78
N GLU A 65 -5.72 -36.12 -3.50
CA GLU A 65 -4.94 -35.46 -2.46
C GLU A 65 -3.54 -36.10 -2.32
N THR A 66 -3.48 -37.43 -2.35
CA THR A 66 -2.24 -38.19 -2.26
C THR A 66 -1.33 -37.93 -3.47
N VAL A 67 -1.91 -37.96 -4.67
CA VAL A 67 -1.19 -37.71 -5.93
C VAL A 67 -0.63 -36.28 -5.96
N TYR A 68 -1.43 -35.28 -5.60
CA TYR A 68 -0.99 -33.89 -5.56
C TYR A 68 0.11 -33.65 -4.53
N ARG A 69 -0.03 -34.12 -3.29
CA ARG A 69 1.03 -33.96 -2.28
C ARG A 69 2.35 -34.53 -2.75
N ARG A 70 2.34 -35.68 -3.43
CA ARG A 70 3.54 -36.32 -3.96
C ARG A 70 4.14 -35.55 -5.14
N PHE A 71 3.32 -35.15 -6.11
CA PHE A 71 3.78 -34.38 -7.27
C PHE A 71 4.41 -33.05 -6.82
N PHE A 72 3.74 -32.34 -5.92
CA PHE A 72 4.21 -31.04 -5.46
C PHE A 72 5.41 -31.12 -4.50
N ALA A 73 5.63 -32.23 -3.79
CA ALA A 73 6.74 -32.40 -2.85
C ALA A 73 8.14 -32.10 -3.43
N ASN A 74 8.32 -32.31 -4.74
CA ASN A 74 9.58 -32.05 -5.44
C ASN A 74 9.44 -31.03 -6.58
N ILE A 75 8.35 -30.26 -6.62
CA ILE A 75 8.01 -29.39 -7.76
C ILE A 75 9.12 -28.41 -8.11
N ALA A 76 9.92 -28.04 -7.11
CA ALA A 76 11.04 -27.15 -7.28
C ALA A 76 12.14 -27.69 -8.21
N ARG A 77 12.23 -29.01 -8.36
CA ARG A 77 13.22 -29.73 -9.18
C ARG A 77 12.64 -30.17 -10.53
N HIS A 78 11.41 -29.79 -10.86
CA HIS A 78 10.76 -30.25 -12.08
C HIS A 78 11.48 -29.66 -13.32
N PRO A 79 11.94 -30.49 -14.28
CA PRO A 79 12.81 -30.02 -15.37
C PRO A 79 12.13 -29.01 -16.29
N LEU A 80 10.81 -29.15 -16.53
CA LEU A 80 10.02 -28.16 -17.29
C LEU A 80 9.88 -26.79 -16.61
N LEU A 81 10.31 -26.68 -15.34
CA LEU A 81 10.25 -25.45 -14.54
C LEU A 81 11.65 -24.88 -14.26
N ALA A 82 12.66 -25.27 -15.04
CA ALA A 82 14.02 -24.74 -14.89
C ALA A 82 14.16 -23.27 -15.32
N GLY A 83 13.29 -22.76 -16.20
CA GLY A 83 13.28 -21.37 -16.68
C GLY A 83 12.29 -20.48 -15.91
N GLU A 84 12.68 -19.24 -15.60
CA GLU A 84 11.89 -18.30 -14.79
C GLU A 84 10.49 -18.03 -15.36
N ARG A 85 10.35 -17.99 -16.68
CA ARG A 85 9.07 -17.77 -17.36
C ARG A 85 8.12 -18.95 -17.18
N GLU A 86 8.61 -20.18 -17.34
CA GLU A 86 7.86 -21.42 -17.16
C GLU A 86 7.48 -21.58 -15.69
N ARG A 87 8.38 -21.18 -14.79
CA ARG A 87 8.13 -21.11 -13.34
C ARG A 87 6.94 -20.22 -13.02
N GLU A 88 6.94 -18.99 -13.50
CA GLU A 88 5.84 -18.04 -13.26
C GLU A 88 4.51 -18.52 -13.85
N ARG A 89 4.53 -19.10 -15.05
CA ARG A 89 3.33 -19.70 -15.69
C ARG A 89 2.78 -20.86 -14.86
N PHE A 90 3.64 -21.70 -14.31
CA PHE A 90 3.23 -22.81 -13.46
C PHE A 90 2.68 -22.35 -12.11
N LEU A 91 3.33 -21.38 -11.46
CA LEU A 91 2.82 -20.78 -10.21
C LEU A 91 1.45 -20.13 -10.42
N ARG A 92 1.25 -19.48 -11.57
CA ARG A 92 -0.05 -18.93 -12.01
C ARG A 92 -1.11 -20.03 -12.11
N PHE A 93 -0.84 -21.08 -12.89
CA PHE A 93 -1.73 -22.23 -13.02
C PHE A 93 -2.11 -22.82 -11.65
N ALA A 94 -1.10 -23.06 -10.80
CA ALA A 94 -1.31 -23.65 -9.48
C ALA A 94 -2.11 -22.74 -8.54
N HIS A 95 -2.01 -21.41 -8.69
CA HIS A 95 -2.84 -20.48 -7.95
C HIS A 95 -4.31 -20.54 -8.40
N GLU A 96 -4.56 -20.47 -9.70
CA GLU A 96 -5.90 -20.46 -10.30
C GLU A 96 -6.69 -21.73 -9.97
N HIS A 97 -6.00 -22.86 -9.87
CA HIS A 97 -6.62 -24.17 -9.64
C HIS A 97 -6.59 -24.62 -8.17
N GLY A 98 -6.29 -23.72 -7.23
CA GLY A 98 -6.34 -24.01 -5.79
C GLY A 98 -5.23 -24.92 -5.28
N CYS A 99 -4.17 -25.15 -6.06
CA CYS A 99 -3.08 -26.07 -5.72
C CYS A 99 -2.03 -25.48 -4.75
N ARG A 100 -2.24 -24.25 -4.25
CA ARG A 100 -1.28 -23.57 -3.35
C ARG A 100 -0.95 -24.37 -2.08
N GLY A 101 -1.94 -25.08 -1.52
CA GLY A 101 -1.77 -25.85 -0.29
C GLY A 101 -0.84 -27.06 -0.40
N TYR A 102 -0.43 -27.42 -1.62
CA TYR A 102 0.43 -28.58 -1.87
C TYR A 102 1.92 -28.23 -2.00
N PHE A 103 2.27 -26.95 -2.15
CA PHE A 103 3.67 -26.56 -2.24
C PHE A 103 4.42 -26.92 -0.95
N PRO A 104 5.60 -27.55 -1.03
CA PRO A 104 6.37 -27.89 0.15
C PRO A 104 6.82 -26.61 0.84
N VAL A 105 6.67 -26.59 2.17
CA VAL A 105 7.10 -25.48 3.06
C VAL A 105 8.59 -25.13 2.86
N GLN A 106 9.39 -26.04 2.30
CA GLN A 106 10.81 -25.91 2.04
C GLN A 106 11.18 -25.77 0.54
N SER A 107 10.24 -25.52 -0.36
CA SER A 107 10.59 -25.31 -1.78
C SER A 107 11.54 -24.12 -1.97
N ALA A 108 12.54 -24.26 -2.85
CA ALA A 108 13.48 -23.20 -3.26
C ALA A 108 12.81 -22.01 -4.00
N TRP A 109 11.50 -22.11 -4.20
CA TRP A 109 10.63 -21.11 -4.80
C TRP A 109 10.03 -20.23 -3.72
N ARG A 110 10.86 -19.89 -2.73
CA ARG A 110 10.46 -19.15 -1.55
C ARG A 110 9.75 -17.88 -1.97
N TYR A 111 8.58 -17.64 -1.37
CA TYR A 111 8.13 -16.27 -1.14
C TYR A 111 9.28 -15.57 -0.41
N ARG A 112 10.04 -14.75 -1.14
CA ARG A 112 11.21 -14.07 -0.60
C ARG A 112 10.74 -13.26 0.60
N ASN A 113 11.32 -13.54 1.76
CA ASN A 113 10.90 -12.94 3.02
C ASN A 113 11.69 -11.67 3.30
N TYR A 114 11.26 -10.92 4.31
CA TYR A 114 11.92 -9.64 4.61
C TYR A 114 13.39 -9.79 5.02
N ALA A 115 13.78 -10.89 5.68
CA ALA A 115 15.18 -11.09 6.04
C ALA A 115 16.08 -11.23 4.80
N GLU A 116 15.60 -11.91 3.76
CA GLU A 116 16.29 -11.98 2.46
C GLU A 116 16.32 -10.63 1.75
N TRP A 117 15.24 -9.86 1.85
CA TRP A 117 15.20 -8.48 1.33
C TRP A 117 16.26 -7.60 2.01
N VAL A 118 16.37 -7.68 3.34
CA VAL A 118 17.39 -6.94 4.11
C VAL A 118 18.78 -7.36 3.68
N ALA A 119 19.06 -8.67 3.57
CA ALA A 119 20.37 -9.16 3.18
C ALA A 119 20.83 -8.66 1.79
N LEU A 120 19.90 -8.52 0.84
CA LEU A 120 20.20 -8.11 -0.53
C LEU A 120 20.19 -6.59 -0.73
N TYR A 121 19.28 -5.88 -0.06
CA TYR A 121 18.99 -4.46 -0.37
C TYR A 121 19.00 -3.54 0.84
N GLY A 122 18.89 -4.10 2.06
CA GLY A 122 18.82 -3.35 3.31
C GLY A 122 20.11 -3.33 4.12
N THR A 123 21.19 -3.95 3.63
CA THR A 123 22.52 -3.98 4.25
C THR A 123 23.56 -3.41 3.30
N LEU A 124 24.38 -2.47 3.78
CA LEU A 124 25.44 -1.86 2.99
C LEU A 124 26.65 -2.79 2.90
N GLY A 125 27.09 -3.05 1.67
CA GLY A 125 28.43 -3.58 1.37
C GLY A 125 29.47 -2.48 1.29
N ASP A 126 30.75 -2.85 1.32
CA ASP A 126 31.86 -1.90 1.35
C ASP A 126 31.90 -0.99 0.11
N ASP A 127 31.65 -1.54 -1.08
CA ASP A 127 31.55 -0.76 -2.33
C ASP A 127 30.52 0.37 -2.23
N ARG A 128 29.38 0.10 -1.59
CA ARG A 128 28.33 1.10 -1.40
C ARG A 128 28.76 2.15 -0.39
N ARG A 129 29.45 1.78 0.70
CA ARG A 129 30.01 2.75 1.66
C ARG A 129 31.01 3.70 0.99
N GLU A 130 31.85 3.17 0.11
CA GLU A 130 32.80 3.97 -0.66
C GLU A 130 32.10 4.91 -1.65
N GLU A 131 31.05 4.44 -2.33
CA GLU A 131 30.23 5.27 -3.21
C GLU A 131 29.57 6.43 -2.45
N LEU A 132 28.94 6.14 -1.31
CA LEU A 132 28.32 7.14 -0.46
C LEU A 132 29.36 8.16 0.04
N SER A 133 30.55 7.69 0.43
CA SER A 133 31.64 8.56 0.87
C SER A 133 32.11 9.51 -0.24
N ARG A 134 32.21 9.03 -1.49
CA ARG A 134 32.53 9.85 -2.65
C ARG A 134 31.43 10.88 -2.93
N ASP A 135 30.16 10.48 -2.82
CA ASP A 135 29.04 11.38 -3.03
C ASP A 135 28.98 12.50 -1.96
N ILE A 136 29.17 12.14 -0.68
CA ILE A 136 29.28 13.10 0.43
C ILE A 136 30.41 14.11 0.20
N ALA A 137 31.55 13.65 -0.34
CA ALA A 137 32.66 14.53 -0.68
C ALA A 137 32.30 15.53 -1.79
N GLY A 138 31.38 15.17 -2.69
CA GLY A 138 30.89 16.00 -3.78
C GLY A 138 29.74 16.94 -3.42
N PHE A 139 29.16 16.85 -2.22
CA PHE A 139 28.06 17.73 -1.82
C PHE A 139 28.47 19.21 -1.87
N PRO A 140 27.67 20.11 -2.50
CA PRO A 140 28.00 21.53 -2.59
C PRO A 140 27.96 22.24 -1.23
N ARG A 141 27.21 21.69 -0.28
CA ARG A 141 27.15 22.10 1.12
C ARG A 141 26.88 20.89 2.01
N ARG A 142 27.29 20.97 3.28
CA ARG A 142 27.05 19.92 4.26
C ARG A 142 26.07 20.42 5.32
N PRO A 143 24.75 20.24 5.13
CA PRO A 143 23.76 20.64 6.14
C PRO A 143 24.07 19.96 7.48
N LEU A 144 24.14 20.73 8.57
CA LEU A 144 24.32 20.18 9.91
C LEU A 144 22.99 19.61 10.41
N LEU A 145 22.99 18.34 10.83
CA LEU A 145 21.81 17.67 11.37
C LEU A 145 21.93 17.55 12.89
N SER A 146 20.96 18.09 13.63
CA SER A 146 20.87 17.96 15.09
C SER A 146 19.91 16.84 15.46
N ILE A 147 20.44 15.71 15.93
CA ILE A 147 19.63 14.58 16.38
C ILE A 147 19.15 14.87 17.79
N LEU A 148 17.83 14.95 17.98
CA LEU A 148 17.19 15.18 19.27
C LEU A 148 16.93 13.84 19.95
N LEU A 149 17.54 13.63 21.12
CA LEU A 149 17.45 12.39 21.87
C LEU A 149 16.97 12.63 23.31
N PRO A 150 15.66 12.63 23.57
CA PRO A 150 15.14 12.61 24.92
C PRO A 150 15.35 11.22 25.56
N THR A 151 15.78 11.17 26.82
CA THR A 151 16.06 9.90 27.52
C THR A 151 15.62 9.96 28.98
N HIS A 152 15.10 8.85 29.52
CA HIS A 152 14.72 8.73 30.93
C HIS A 152 14.80 7.27 31.38
N ASN A 153 15.68 6.96 32.32
CA ASN A 153 15.85 5.61 32.89
C ASN A 153 16.05 4.51 31.82
N SER A 154 16.74 4.86 30.75
CA SER A 154 16.97 3.97 29.62
C SER A 154 17.91 2.83 29.99
N ALA A 155 17.57 1.61 29.57
CA ALA A 155 18.43 0.47 29.78
C ALA A 155 19.77 0.68 29.06
N GLU A 156 20.87 0.55 29.80
CA GLU A 156 22.23 0.84 29.32
C GLU A 156 22.53 0.17 27.97
N ARG A 157 22.19 -1.12 27.82
CA ARG A 157 22.41 -1.87 26.57
C ARG A 157 21.78 -1.17 25.35
N TRP A 158 20.57 -0.65 25.50
CA TRP A 158 19.83 -0.03 24.40
C TRP A 158 20.29 1.39 24.15
N LEU A 159 20.55 2.15 25.21
CA LEU A 159 21.13 3.49 25.10
C LEU A 159 22.47 3.44 24.36
N ARG A 160 23.37 2.53 24.72
CA ARG A 160 24.66 2.35 24.02
C ARG A 160 24.46 2.04 22.53
N ARG A 161 23.58 1.09 22.18
CA ARG A 161 23.29 0.77 20.77
C ARG A 161 22.76 1.98 19.98
N CYS A 162 21.86 2.75 20.58
CA CYS A 162 21.34 3.99 20.00
C CYS A 162 22.48 4.98 19.73
N LEU A 163 23.32 5.26 20.74
CA LEU A 163 24.43 6.20 20.62
C LEU A 163 25.49 5.74 19.59
N ASP A 164 25.81 4.45 19.57
CA ASP A 164 26.72 3.86 18.57
C ASP A 164 26.14 3.94 17.15
N SER A 165 24.82 3.78 16.97
CA SER A 165 24.18 3.92 15.65
C SER A 165 24.30 5.35 15.09
N VAL A 166 24.30 6.37 15.95
CA VAL A 166 24.54 7.77 15.56
C VAL A 166 26.03 8.01 15.28
N ARG A 167 26.92 7.50 16.14
CA ARG A 167 28.38 7.62 15.93
C ARG A 167 28.87 6.95 14.65
N GLY A 168 28.23 5.85 14.26
CA GLY A 168 28.51 5.08 13.05
C GLY A 168 27.95 5.66 11.76
N GLN A 169 27.29 6.82 11.78
CA GLN A 169 26.74 7.43 10.56
C GLN A 169 27.84 7.82 9.57
N LEU A 170 27.65 7.46 8.29
CA LEU A 170 28.58 7.79 7.21
C LEU A 170 28.64 9.30 6.94
N TYR A 171 27.50 9.99 7.07
CA TYR A 171 27.46 11.44 6.93
C TYR A 171 28.09 12.10 8.16
N PRO A 172 29.09 13.00 8.02
CA PRO A 172 29.88 13.44 9.17
C PRO A 172 29.33 14.69 9.88
N ALA A 173 28.51 15.50 9.21
CA ALA A 173 28.05 16.79 9.72
C ALA A 173 26.77 16.64 10.55
N TRP A 174 26.92 16.10 11.75
CA TRP A 174 25.84 15.97 12.72
C TRP A 174 26.27 16.36 14.12
N GLU A 175 25.28 16.58 14.97
CA GLU A 175 25.44 16.69 16.41
C GLU A 175 24.32 15.94 17.11
N LEU A 176 24.60 15.37 18.27
CA LEU A 176 23.63 14.62 19.05
C LEU A 176 23.26 15.44 20.28
N CYS A 177 22.02 15.91 20.32
CA CYS A 177 21.46 16.76 21.36
C CYS A 177 20.62 15.92 22.31
N ILE A 178 21.21 15.52 23.44
CA ILE A 178 20.59 14.64 24.41
C ILE A 178 19.97 15.46 25.55
N ALA A 179 18.73 15.14 25.91
CA ALA A 179 18.10 15.64 27.11
C ALA A 179 17.79 14.48 28.06
N ASP A 180 18.57 14.36 29.13
CA ASP A 180 18.27 13.44 30.23
C ASP A 180 17.17 14.03 31.11
N ASP A 181 15.99 13.43 31.06
CA ASP A 181 14.78 13.90 31.74
C ASP A 181 14.73 13.46 33.20
N ALA A 182 15.80 13.78 33.94
CA ALA A 182 16.01 13.43 35.34
C ALA A 182 15.98 11.91 35.59
N SER A 183 16.82 11.15 34.87
CA SER A 183 17.02 9.72 35.18
C SER A 183 17.46 9.52 36.62
N SER A 184 16.84 8.56 37.31
CA SER A 184 17.19 8.16 38.67
C SER A 184 18.36 7.18 38.72
N GLU A 185 18.55 6.41 37.64
CA GLU A 185 19.62 5.42 37.54
C GLU A 185 20.97 6.08 37.24
N PRO A 186 22.00 5.93 38.10
CA PRO A 186 23.31 6.54 37.89
C PRO A 186 24.01 6.08 36.60
N THR A 187 23.68 4.88 36.12
CA THR A 187 24.22 4.28 34.90
C THR A 187 23.91 5.10 33.66
N VAL A 188 22.73 5.72 33.56
CA VAL A 188 22.38 6.57 32.40
C VAL A 188 23.37 7.72 32.28
N ARG A 189 23.58 8.47 33.37
CA ARG A 189 24.53 9.58 33.39
C ARG A 189 25.96 9.11 33.10
N ALA A 190 26.38 7.97 33.65
CA ALA A 190 27.71 7.42 33.39
C ALA A 190 27.92 7.12 31.90
N VAL A 191 26.94 6.50 31.24
CA VAL A 191 26.97 6.23 29.78
C VAL A 191 27.02 7.53 28.99
N LEU A 192 26.19 8.52 29.34
CA LEU A 192 26.15 9.80 28.62
C LEU A 192 27.48 10.58 28.73
N GLU A 193 28.10 10.62 29.90
CA GLU A 193 29.42 11.26 30.08
C GLU A 193 30.54 10.49 29.36
N GLU A 194 30.48 9.16 29.34
CA GLU A 194 31.41 8.34 28.55
C GLU A 194 31.36 8.70 27.06
N TYR A 195 30.16 8.70 26.47
CA TYR A 195 29.99 9.01 25.05
C TYR A 195 30.32 10.45 24.71
N ARG A 196 29.99 11.39 25.60
CA ARG A 196 30.40 12.80 25.47
C ARG A 196 31.92 12.97 25.46
N ALA A 197 32.66 12.15 26.21
CA ALA A 197 34.12 12.15 26.18
C ALA A 197 34.69 11.49 24.90
N LEU A 198 33.96 10.52 24.32
CA LEU A 198 34.35 9.83 23.09
C LEU A 198 34.11 10.65 21.81
N ASP A 199 33.10 11.52 21.79
CA ASP A 199 32.76 12.32 20.60
C ASP A 199 32.24 13.71 21.00
N ALA A 200 32.99 14.75 20.61
CA ALA A 200 32.68 16.14 20.94
C ALA A 200 31.38 16.66 20.30
N ARG A 201 30.82 15.96 19.31
CA ARG A 201 29.53 16.28 18.69
C ARG A 201 28.34 15.93 19.60
N ILE A 202 28.56 15.19 20.68
CA ILE A 202 27.52 14.78 21.64
C ILE A 202 27.38 15.85 22.73
N LYS A 203 26.20 16.44 22.81
CA LYS A 203 25.80 17.47 23.78
C LYS A 203 24.73 16.91 24.70
N VAL A 204 24.84 17.16 26.01
CA VAL A 204 23.91 16.62 27.00
C VAL A 204 23.39 17.73 27.90
N ALA A 205 22.07 17.83 28.04
CA ALA A 205 21.39 18.62 29.05
C ALA A 205 20.77 17.70 30.10
N TYR A 206 21.11 17.94 31.37
CA TYR A 206 20.54 17.23 32.50
C TYR A 206 19.41 18.05 33.11
N ARG A 207 18.18 17.57 32.98
CA ARG A 207 17.02 18.25 33.56
C ARG A 207 16.96 17.96 35.06
N ALA A 208 16.59 18.97 35.85
CA ALA A 208 16.47 18.84 37.30
C ALA A 208 15.20 18.08 37.74
N GLN A 209 14.18 18.03 36.88
CA GLN A 209 12.89 17.40 37.12
C GLN A 209 12.37 16.79 35.82
N THR A 210 11.69 15.65 35.95
CA THR A 210 11.02 14.97 34.83
C THR A 210 9.96 15.90 34.22
N GLY A 211 10.09 16.15 32.93
CA GLY A 211 9.16 16.96 32.12
C GLY A 211 8.45 16.15 31.04
N HIS A 212 8.67 14.83 31.02
CA HIS A 212 8.22 13.89 30.00
C HIS A 212 8.72 14.25 28.59
N ILE A 213 8.27 13.48 27.60
CA ILE A 213 8.83 13.50 26.25
C ILE A 213 8.82 14.90 25.62
N SER A 214 7.73 15.67 25.76
CA SER A 214 7.62 16.99 25.12
C SER A 214 8.65 18.00 25.65
N ARG A 215 8.83 18.09 26.97
CA ARG A 215 9.80 19.04 27.56
C ARG A 215 11.23 18.56 27.39
N ALA A 216 11.47 17.25 27.44
CA ALA A 216 12.76 16.66 27.16
C ALA A 216 13.18 16.96 25.70
N SER A 217 12.31 16.71 24.72
CA SER A 217 12.56 17.02 23.30
C SER A 217 12.81 18.51 23.07
N ASN A 218 12.10 19.41 23.76
CA ASN A 218 12.39 20.85 23.70
C ASN A 218 13.76 21.20 24.29
N SER A 219 14.19 20.54 25.38
CA SER A 219 15.52 20.78 25.97
C SER A 219 16.63 20.29 25.02
N ALA A 220 16.40 19.19 24.31
CA ALA A 220 17.29 18.76 23.23
C ALA A 220 17.29 19.78 22.07
N LEU A 221 16.13 20.32 21.69
CA LEU A 221 16.01 21.35 20.65
C LEU A 221 16.71 22.67 21.02
N GLU A 222 16.81 23.00 22.31
CA GLU A 222 17.59 24.16 22.79
C GLU A 222 19.10 23.98 22.56
N LEU A 223 19.61 22.74 22.61
CA LEU A 223 21.01 22.43 22.30
C LEU A 223 21.32 22.42 20.80
N ALA A 224 20.28 22.29 19.96
CA ALA A 224 20.40 22.13 18.53
C ALA A 224 20.91 23.41 17.83
N THR A 225 21.87 23.27 16.95
CA THR A 225 22.47 24.33 16.13
C THR A 225 22.46 23.98 14.64
N GLY A 226 22.05 22.75 14.30
CA GLY A 226 21.88 22.28 12.95
C GLY A 226 20.70 22.91 12.22
N GLU A 227 20.79 22.85 10.90
CA GLU A 227 19.75 23.32 9.96
C GLU A 227 18.46 22.50 10.11
N PHE A 228 18.59 21.20 10.41
CA PHE A 228 17.48 20.29 10.65
C PHE A 228 17.59 19.60 12.01
N ALA A 229 16.45 19.49 12.69
CA ALA A 229 16.26 18.69 13.89
C ALA A 229 15.70 17.32 13.49
N VAL A 230 16.38 16.26 13.90
CA VAL A 230 16.10 14.87 13.53
C VAL A 230 15.67 14.11 14.78
N LEU A 231 14.54 13.41 14.75
CA LEU A 231 14.05 12.71 15.95
C LEU A 231 14.61 11.29 16.05
N LEU A 232 15.00 10.89 17.26
CA LEU A 232 15.45 9.55 17.59
C LEU A 232 15.02 9.20 19.02
N ASP A 233 14.41 8.02 19.20
CA ASP A 233 14.13 7.47 20.52
C ASP A 233 15.36 6.75 21.09
N HIS A 234 15.55 6.84 22.41
CA HIS A 234 16.74 6.37 23.12
C HIS A 234 16.98 4.86 23.09
N ASP A 235 16.00 4.06 22.65
CA ASP A 235 16.09 2.60 22.53
C ASP A 235 16.16 2.11 21.09
N ASP A 236 16.09 3.00 20.10
CA ASP A 236 16.08 2.67 18.68
C ASP A 236 17.45 2.81 18.02
N GLU A 237 17.53 2.43 16.74
CA GLU A 237 18.75 2.49 15.94
C GLU A 237 18.48 3.13 14.58
N LEU A 238 19.42 3.97 14.13
CA LEU A 238 19.45 4.47 12.76
C LEU A 238 20.17 3.48 11.82
N ALA A 239 19.75 3.43 10.56
CA ALA A 239 20.56 2.81 9.52
C ALA A 239 21.87 3.59 9.31
N GLU A 240 22.96 2.92 8.96
CA GLU A 240 24.31 3.51 8.81
C GLU A 240 24.37 4.71 7.82
N ASP A 241 23.50 4.72 6.82
CA ASP A 241 23.36 5.75 5.79
C ASP A 241 22.17 6.71 6.02
N ALA A 242 21.49 6.65 7.16
CA ALA A 242 20.29 7.44 7.43
C ALA A 242 20.51 8.94 7.28
N LEU A 243 21.53 9.49 7.93
CA LEU A 243 21.84 10.91 7.88
C LEU A 243 22.36 11.36 6.50
N TYR A 244 22.98 10.45 5.72
CA TYR A 244 23.37 10.75 4.35
C TYR A 244 22.15 11.04 3.48
N TRP A 245 21.11 10.20 3.55
CA TRP A 245 19.92 10.39 2.72
C TRP A 245 19.15 11.66 3.10
N VAL A 246 19.07 11.98 4.39
CA VAL A 246 18.47 13.25 4.85
C VAL A 246 19.26 14.43 4.31
N ALA A 247 20.60 14.41 4.43
CA ALA A 247 21.45 15.48 3.92
C ALA A 247 21.35 15.62 2.39
N ARG A 248 21.28 14.51 1.66
CA ARG A 248 21.12 14.51 0.20
C ARG A 248 19.79 15.16 -0.20
N GLU A 249 18.70 14.83 0.46
CA GLU A 249 17.39 15.44 0.17
C GLU A 249 17.41 16.96 0.45
N ILE A 250 18.09 17.42 1.50
CA ILE A 250 18.26 18.86 1.81
C ILE A 250 19.11 19.57 0.74
N VAL A 251 20.11 18.89 0.19
CA VAL A 251 20.95 19.42 -0.90
C VAL A 251 20.16 19.50 -2.21
N GLU A 252 19.40 18.46 -2.55
CA GLU A 252 18.60 18.37 -3.78
C GLU A 252 17.35 19.27 -3.73
N SER A 253 16.80 19.50 -2.54
CA SER A 253 15.56 20.26 -2.31
C SER A 253 15.78 21.32 -1.21
N PRO A 254 16.39 22.49 -1.51
CA PRO A 254 16.71 23.50 -0.49
C PRO A 254 15.50 24.07 0.28
N ASP A 255 14.31 24.03 -0.32
CA ASP A 255 13.06 24.51 0.29
C ASP A 255 12.35 23.44 1.13
N VAL A 256 12.95 22.25 1.29
CA VAL A 256 12.37 21.18 2.10
C VAL A 256 12.21 21.64 3.56
N MET A 257 11.09 21.25 4.16
CA MET A 257 10.71 21.63 5.52
C MET A 257 10.62 20.42 6.45
N LEU A 258 10.18 19.31 5.89
CA LEU A 258 9.92 18.06 6.58
C LEU A 258 10.41 16.92 5.69
N ILE A 259 11.23 16.05 6.25
CA ILE A 259 11.68 14.81 5.62
C ILE A 259 11.28 13.64 6.52
N TYR A 260 10.83 12.55 5.91
CA TYR A 260 10.56 11.30 6.62
C TYR A 260 11.00 10.10 5.80
N SER A 261 11.23 8.97 6.46
CA SER A 261 11.70 7.73 5.83
C SER A 261 10.75 6.56 6.05
N ASP A 262 10.97 5.46 5.32
CA ASP A 262 10.42 4.17 5.72
C ASP A 262 11.09 3.68 7.01
N GLU A 263 10.44 2.74 7.69
CA GLU A 263 10.90 2.17 8.96
C GLU A 263 10.59 0.67 9.02
N ASP A 264 11.32 -0.06 9.87
CA ASP A 264 10.96 -1.41 10.27
C ASP A 264 11.12 -1.62 11.77
N LYS A 265 10.90 -2.86 12.23
CA LYS A 265 11.07 -3.24 13.62
C LYS A 265 12.33 -4.08 13.78
N ILE A 266 13.01 -3.92 14.91
CA ILE A 266 14.18 -4.72 15.29
C ILE A 266 13.95 -5.38 16.66
N ASN A 267 14.20 -6.68 16.75
CA ASN A 267 14.06 -7.41 18.02
C ASN A 267 15.33 -7.34 18.88
N GLU A 268 15.28 -7.92 20.08
CA GLU A 268 16.40 -7.93 21.03
C GLU A 268 17.66 -8.64 20.51
N SER A 269 17.51 -9.52 19.51
CA SER A 269 18.60 -10.24 18.83
C SER A 269 19.15 -9.48 17.62
N GLY A 270 18.61 -8.29 17.30
CA GLY A 270 19.03 -7.50 16.14
C GLY A 270 18.40 -7.94 14.81
N VAL A 271 17.41 -8.84 14.82
CA VAL A 271 16.72 -9.27 13.60
C VAL A 271 15.64 -8.27 13.23
N ARG A 272 15.68 -7.79 11.98
CA ARG A 272 14.74 -6.83 11.40
C ARG A 272 13.49 -7.52 10.83
N PHE A 273 12.30 -6.93 11.02
CA PHE A 273 11.01 -7.48 10.60
C PHE A 273 9.92 -6.40 10.46
N SER A 274 8.78 -6.74 9.86
CA SER A 274 7.59 -5.88 9.76
C SER A 274 7.88 -4.48 9.14
N PRO A 275 8.41 -4.40 7.91
CA PRO A 275 8.67 -3.13 7.26
C PRO A 275 7.39 -2.35 7.01
N TYR A 276 7.41 -1.04 7.27
CA TYR A 276 6.38 -0.13 6.82
C TYR A 276 6.91 0.72 5.67
N PHE A 277 6.54 0.31 4.45
CA PHE A 277 6.81 1.05 3.21
C PHE A 277 5.70 2.08 2.96
N LYS A 278 6.01 3.33 3.28
CA LYS A 278 5.10 4.47 3.30
C LYS A 278 4.94 5.06 1.90
N PRO A 279 3.78 5.68 1.57
CA PRO A 279 3.68 6.51 0.38
C PRO A 279 4.50 7.81 0.54
N ASP A 280 4.68 8.53 -0.55
CA ASP A 280 5.05 9.95 -0.50
C ASP A 280 3.92 10.76 0.18
N TRP A 281 4.05 12.08 0.26
CA TRP A 281 3.17 12.93 1.08
C TRP A 281 1.68 12.61 0.91
N ASN A 282 1.04 12.19 2.02
CA ASN A 282 -0.33 11.69 2.03
C ASN A 282 -1.11 12.34 3.17
N PRO A 283 -1.69 13.53 2.95
CA PRO A 283 -2.31 14.31 4.02
C PRO A 283 -3.53 13.61 4.63
N GLU A 284 -4.29 12.83 3.85
CA GLU A 284 -5.44 12.10 4.39
C GLU A 284 -4.99 10.92 5.26
N LEU A 285 -3.95 10.19 4.86
CA LEU A 285 -3.36 9.14 5.70
C LEU A 285 -2.75 9.71 6.98
N LEU A 286 -2.13 10.90 6.91
CA LEU A 286 -1.58 11.58 8.09
C LEU A 286 -2.66 11.96 9.10
N ARG A 287 -3.91 12.15 8.70
CA ARG A 287 -5.03 12.38 9.65
C ARG A 287 -5.52 11.09 10.30
N ALA A 288 -5.25 9.94 9.68
CA ALA A 288 -5.62 8.64 10.18
C ALA A 288 -4.54 8.01 11.08
N GLN A 289 -3.27 8.33 10.82
CA GLN A 289 -2.11 7.84 11.59
C GLN A 289 -0.89 8.77 11.46
N ASN A 290 0.02 8.73 12.43
CA ASN A 290 1.31 9.39 12.29
C ASN A 290 2.24 8.59 11.34
N CYS A 291 2.12 8.81 10.03
CA CYS A 291 3.01 8.20 9.05
C CYS A 291 4.36 8.92 8.89
N ILE A 292 4.60 10.04 9.58
CA ILE A 292 5.90 10.71 9.59
C ILE A 292 6.85 9.99 10.56
N SER A 293 6.39 9.76 11.80
CA SER A 293 7.09 8.96 12.81
C SER A 293 8.57 9.36 12.96
N HIS A 294 9.41 8.39 13.28
CA HIS A 294 10.86 8.46 13.29
C HIS A 294 11.38 7.60 12.12
N LEU A 295 12.33 8.04 11.29
CA LEU A 295 13.13 9.24 11.34
C LEU A 295 12.40 10.45 10.72
N GLY A 296 11.82 11.31 11.57
CA GLY A 296 11.29 12.62 11.15
C GLY A 296 12.39 13.67 11.27
N ALA A 297 12.68 14.38 10.17
CA ALA A 297 13.62 15.49 10.15
C ALA A 297 12.92 16.80 9.76
N PHE A 298 13.02 17.80 10.62
CA PHE A 298 12.28 19.06 10.52
C PHE A 298 13.26 20.22 10.44
N ARG A 299 12.98 21.20 9.59
CA ARG A 299 13.79 22.42 9.55
C ARG A 299 13.76 23.10 10.92
N THR A 300 14.93 23.32 11.52
CA THR A 300 15.04 23.70 12.94
C THR A 300 14.40 25.05 13.22
N ASP A 301 14.55 26.01 12.30
CA ASP A 301 13.95 27.34 12.38
C ASP A 301 12.41 27.28 12.41
N ALA A 302 11.83 26.40 11.59
CA ALA A 302 10.40 26.21 11.47
C ALA A 302 9.82 25.51 12.68
N LEU A 303 10.51 24.47 13.17
CA LEU A 303 10.14 23.79 14.41
C LEU A 303 10.12 24.76 15.60
N ARG A 304 11.11 25.67 15.68
CA ARG A 304 11.14 26.74 16.68
C ARG A 304 10.03 27.76 16.47
N ALA A 305 9.75 28.16 15.23
CA ALA A 305 8.73 29.15 14.90
C ALA A 305 7.31 28.69 15.30
N ILE A 306 7.04 27.38 15.27
CA ILE A 306 5.77 26.82 15.76
C ILE A 306 5.77 26.55 17.28
N GLY A 307 6.84 26.89 18.00
CA GLY A 307 6.96 26.73 19.45
C GLY A 307 7.43 25.35 19.93
N GLY A 308 8.02 24.53 19.05
CA GLY A 308 8.54 23.21 19.40
C GLY A 308 7.44 22.19 19.74
N PHE A 309 7.74 21.30 20.69
CA PHE A 309 6.86 20.25 21.18
C PHE A 309 5.95 20.77 22.30
N ARG A 310 4.62 20.62 22.18
CA ARG A 310 3.69 21.11 23.20
C ARG A 310 3.54 20.10 24.34
N ALA A 311 3.68 20.58 25.58
CA ALA A 311 3.38 19.76 26.77
C ALA A 311 1.89 19.42 26.86
N GLY A 312 1.57 18.25 27.40
CA GLY A 312 0.20 17.73 27.48
C GLY A 312 -0.22 16.88 26.28
N LEU A 313 0.67 16.69 25.30
CA LEU A 313 0.47 15.86 24.12
C LEU A 313 1.40 14.64 24.10
N GLU A 314 1.85 14.20 25.27
CA GLU A 314 2.73 13.04 25.40
C GLU A 314 2.06 11.82 24.74
N GLY A 315 2.75 11.20 23.78
CA GLY A 315 2.24 10.12 22.93
C GLY A 315 1.71 10.56 21.55
N ALA A 316 1.68 11.86 21.29
CA ALA A 316 1.30 12.46 20.00
C ALA A 316 2.12 13.72 19.63
N GLN A 317 3.18 14.02 20.40
CA GLN A 317 3.94 15.28 20.29
C GLN A 317 4.65 15.44 18.93
N ASP A 318 5.11 14.35 18.34
CA ASP A 318 5.73 14.28 17.02
C ASP A 318 4.68 14.42 15.91
N TRP A 319 3.52 13.78 16.07
CA TRP A 319 2.38 13.92 15.16
C TRP A 319 1.84 15.35 15.14
N ASP A 320 1.77 16.00 16.31
CA ASP A 320 1.40 17.42 16.44
C ASP A 320 2.34 18.33 15.64
N VAL A 321 3.65 18.11 15.75
CA VAL A 321 4.67 18.86 14.99
C VAL A 321 4.49 18.62 13.48
N ALA A 322 4.36 17.36 13.06
CA ALA A 322 4.16 17.01 11.66
C ALA A 322 2.91 17.68 11.07
N LEU A 323 1.77 17.63 11.78
CA LEU A 323 0.53 18.28 11.37
C LEU A 323 0.72 19.79 11.26
N ARG A 324 1.21 20.46 12.31
CA ARG A 324 1.40 21.92 12.33
C ARG A 324 2.34 22.43 11.25
N LEU A 325 3.42 21.70 10.95
CA LEU A 325 4.34 22.07 9.88
C LEU A 325 3.76 21.85 8.48
N SER A 326 2.80 20.93 8.33
CA SER A 326 2.15 20.63 7.05
C SER A 326 1.03 21.60 6.64
N GLU A 327 0.44 22.35 7.59
CA GLU A 327 -0.82 23.10 7.39
C GLU A 327 -0.77 24.24 6.36
N ARG A 328 0.42 24.72 5.98
CA ARG A 328 0.57 25.89 5.07
C ARG A 328 1.76 25.73 4.13
N ARG A 329 2.02 24.51 3.69
CA ARG A 329 3.16 24.19 2.84
C ARG A 329 2.68 23.51 1.56
N GLU A 330 3.38 23.83 0.48
CA GLU A 330 3.24 23.09 -0.76
C GLU A 330 3.70 21.63 -0.54
N PRO A 331 3.08 20.65 -1.21
CA PRO A 331 3.45 19.24 -1.09
C PRO A 331 4.95 18.96 -1.24
N GLU A 332 5.64 19.74 -2.08
CA GLU A 332 7.07 19.59 -2.39
C GLU A 332 7.98 19.94 -1.20
N ALA A 333 7.49 20.73 -0.24
CA ALA A 333 8.22 21.01 1.00
C ALA A 333 8.22 19.82 1.98
N ILE A 334 7.48 18.75 1.68
CA ILE A 334 7.43 17.53 2.47
C ILE A 334 7.94 16.36 1.64
N ARG A 335 9.06 15.78 2.06
CA ARG A 335 9.80 14.80 1.26
C ARG A 335 9.87 13.46 1.96
N HIS A 336 9.62 12.41 1.19
CA HIS A 336 9.73 11.04 1.63
C HIS A 336 10.97 10.40 1.02
N ILE A 337 11.76 9.74 1.85
CA ILE A 337 12.87 8.90 1.43
C ILE A 337 12.41 7.44 1.50
N PRO A 338 12.15 6.75 0.37
CA PRO A 338 11.62 5.39 0.34
C PRO A 338 12.71 4.35 0.65
N ARG A 339 13.31 4.46 1.84
CA ARG A 339 14.37 3.62 2.37
C ARG A 339 14.12 3.40 3.86
N ILE A 340 14.44 2.20 4.35
CA ILE A 340 14.35 1.89 5.76
C ILE A 340 15.55 2.50 6.48
N LEU A 341 15.35 3.69 7.06
CA LEU A 341 16.41 4.44 7.74
C LEU A 341 16.29 4.43 9.27
N TYR A 342 15.22 3.83 9.77
CA TYR A 342 14.89 3.76 11.20
C TYR A 342 14.48 2.34 11.60
N HIS A 343 15.02 1.86 12.72
CA HIS A 343 14.77 0.52 13.26
C HIS A 343 14.13 0.61 14.64
N TRP A 344 12.82 0.39 14.69
CA TRP A 344 12.03 0.50 15.91
C TRP A 344 12.22 -0.73 16.79
N ARG A 345 12.76 -0.58 18.00
CA ARG A 345 13.00 -1.71 18.88
C ARG A 345 11.69 -2.22 19.46
N THR A 346 11.49 -3.53 19.42
CA THR A 346 10.39 -4.18 20.15
C THR A 346 10.91 -4.83 21.43
N GLY A 347 10.43 -4.37 22.60
CA GLY A 347 10.79 -4.92 23.92
C GLY A 347 9.71 -4.67 24.97
N ALA A 348 9.76 -5.36 26.12
CA ALA A 348 8.78 -5.22 27.22
C ALA A 348 8.74 -3.81 27.85
N ALA A 349 9.84 -3.07 27.75
CA ALA A 349 9.99 -1.70 28.23
C ALA A 349 10.02 -0.64 27.10
N SER A 350 9.82 -1.04 25.83
CA SER A 350 9.92 -0.11 24.70
C SER A 350 8.75 0.88 24.66
N THR A 351 9.05 2.10 24.27
CA THR A 351 8.10 3.19 24.07
C THR A 351 6.95 2.76 23.14
N ALA A 352 7.24 2.00 22.08
CA ALA A 352 6.27 1.48 21.13
C ALA A 352 5.17 0.62 21.77
N ARG A 353 5.52 -0.26 22.72
CA ARG A 353 4.53 -1.05 23.47
C ARG A 353 3.88 -0.27 24.62
N SER A 354 4.61 0.67 25.20
CA SER A 354 4.12 1.44 26.34
C SER A 354 3.11 2.53 25.97
N MET A 355 3.11 3.00 24.71
CA MET A 355 2.11 3.93 24.16
C MET A 355 0.82 3.22 23.71
N GLU A 356 0.91 2.02 23.11
CA GLU A 356 -0.23 1.25 22.57
C GLU A 356 -1.26 0.75 23.63
N GLY A 357 -1.11 1.12 24.91
CA GLY A 357 -2.01 0.71 25.99
C GLY A 357 -2.41 1.79 26.98
N LYS A 358 -2.00 3.05 26.80
CA LYS A 358 -2.28 4.13 27.78
C LYS A 358 -3.38 5.08 27.28
N PRO A 359 -4.50 5.23 28.01
CA PRO A 359 -5.63 6.07 27.59
C PRO A 359 -5.27 7.52 27.25
N TYR A 360 -4.25 8.10 27.90
CA TYR A 360 -3.83 9.48 27.63
C TYR A 360 -3.23 9.67 26.24
N ALA A 361 -2.48 8.69 25.71
CA ALA A 361 -1.82 8.81 24.41
C ALA A 361 -2.86 8.81 23.29
N SER A 362 -3.87 7.94 23.38
CA SER A 362 -5.01 7.94 22.47
C SER A 362 -5.79 9.26 22.53
N ALA A 363 -6.01 9.81 23.73
CA ALA A 363 -6.67 11.12 23.87
C ALA A 363 -5.86 12.26 23.22
N ALA A 364 -4.54 12.28 23.42
CA ALA A 364 -3.65 13.26 22.80
C ALA A 364 -3.65 13.15 21.27
N GLN A 365 -3.58 11.94 20.72
CA GLN A 365 -3.65 11.70 19.26
C GLN A 365 -4.96 12.22 18.67
N ARG A 366 -6.10 11.91 19.30
CA ARG A 366 -7.40 12.44 18.89
C ARG A 366 -7.42 13.96 18.91
N GLN A 367 -6.87 14.55 19.96
CA GLN A 367 -6.83 16.00 20.16
C GLN A 367 -6.03 16.68 19.05
N VAL A 368 -4.83 16.19 18.71
CA VAL A 368 -3.97 16.85 17.70
C VAL A 368 -4.60 16.82 16.31
N VAL A 369 -5.27 15.72 15.93
CA VAL A 369 -6.00 15.63 14.67
C VAL A 369 -7.20 16.57 14.68
N ALA A 370 -7.97 16.63 15.76
CA ALA A 370 -9.13 17.53 15.87
C ALA A 370 -8.72 19.02 15.82
N GLU A 371 -7.63 19.39 16.49
CA GLU A 371 -7.08 20.74 16.43
C GLU A 371 -6.51 21.06 15.03
N HIS A 372 -5.89 20.09 14.35
CA HIS A 372 -5.46 20.22 12.96
C HIS A 372 -6.62 20.50 12.01
N LEU A 373 -7.72 19.73 12.12
CA LEU A 373 -8.94 19.99 11.33
C LEU A 373 -9.44 21.41 11.55
N THR A 374 -9.49 21.85 12.82
CA THR A 374 -9.89 23.22 13.19
C THR A 374 -9.00 24.27 12.53
N ARG A 375 -7.67 24.12 12.58
CA ARG A 375 -6.70 25.06 11.97
C ARG A 375 -6.79 25.08 10.44
N MET A 376 -7.14 23.95 9.82
CA MET A 376 -7.37 23.82 8.38
C MET A 376 -8.78 24.27 7.95
N GLY A 377 -9.62 24.76 8.87
CA GLY A 377 -10.98 25.19 8.57
C GLY A 377 -11.92 24.04 8.19
N ARG A 378 -11.62 22.80 8.60
CA ARG A 378 -12.41 21.59 8.33
C ARG A 378 -13.28 21.23 9.51
N VAL A 379 -14.52 20.85 9.24
CA VAL A 379 -15.48 20.43 10.26
C VAL A 379 -15.64 18.91 10.19
N GLY A 380 -15.34 18.23 11.29
CA GLY A 380 -15.48 16.78 11.38
C GLY A 380 -15.22 16.25 12.79
N LYS A 381 -15.58 14.98 13.00
CA LYS A 381 -15.31 14.25 14.23
C LYS A 381 -14.16 13.28 14.02
N VAL A 382 -13.27 13.18 15.00
CA VAL A 382 -12.20 12.19 15.02
C VAL A 382 -12.63 11.03 15.90
N GLU A 383 -12.71 9.83 15.33
CA GLU A 383 -13.20 8.62 15.97
C GLU A 383 -12.17 7.50 15.87
N PRO A 384 -12.04 6.61 16.87
CA PRO A 384 -11.16 5.47 16.78
C PRO A 384 -11.68 4.48 15.72
N THR A 385 -10.76 3.86 14.99
CA THR A 385 -11.06 2.68 14.17
C THR A 385 -11.10 1.41 15.03
N VAL A 386 -11.47 0.26 14.45
CA VAL A 386 -11.62 -1.04 15.13
C VAL A 386 -10.39 -1.48 15.94
N ARG A 387 -9.18 -0.96 15.65
CA ARG A 387 -7.93 -1.31 16.36
C ARG A 387 -7.41 -0.26 17.34
N GLY A 388 -8.15 0.82 17.61
CA GLY A 388 -7.84 1.79 18.68
C GLY A 388 -6.61 2.70 18.47
N ASN A 389 -5.66 2.32 17.60
CA ASN A 389 -4.42 3.07 17.32
C ASN A 389 -4.46 3.84 16.00
N PHE A 390 -5.57 3.78 15.27
CA PHE A 390 -5.80 4.56 14.07
C PHE A 390 -7.12 5.31 14.17
N TRP A 391 -7.20 6.42 13.45
CA TRP A 391 -8.29 7.36 13.55
C TRP A 391 -9.04 7.48 12.23
N ARG A 392 -10.33 7.69 12.34
CA ARG A 392 -11.24 8.02 11.27
C ARG A 392 -11.66 9.47 11.44
N VAL A 393 -11.52 10.26 10.39
CA VAL A 393 -12.16 11.57 10.30
C VAL A 393 -13.53 11.40 9.64
N GLU A 394 -14.59 11.65 10.40
CA GLU A 394 -15.94 11.77 9.88
C GLU A 394 -16.24 13.25 9.65
N TYR A 395 -16.02 13.71 8.41
CA TYR A 395 -16.31 15.08 8.01
C TYR A 395 -17.82 15.37 8.11
N ALA A 396 -18.17 16.55 8.61
CA ALA A 396 -19.55 16.99 8.73
C ALA A 396 -20.08 17.43 7.36
N THR A 397 -21.24 16.92 6.96
CA THR A 397 -21.88 17.25 5.67
C THR A 397 -22.65 18.57 5.77
N ARG A 398 -22.51 19.44 4.76
CA ARG A 398 -23.39 20.63 4.60
C ARG A 398 -24.81 20.21 4.22
N SER A 399 -25.82 20.77 4.90
CA SER A 399 -27.23 20.40 4.71
C SER A 399 -27.78 20.72 3.32
N GLU A 400 -27.18 21.69 2.64
CA GLU A 400 -27.62 22.26 1.36
C GLU A 400 -26.87 21.70 0.15
N ALA A 401 -25.89 20.80 0.35
CA ALA A 401 -25.18 20.18 -0.76
C ALA A 401 -26.11 19.28 -1.57
N THR A 402 -26.16 19.50 -2.89
CA THR A 402 -26.99 18.70 -3.80
C THR A 402 -26.14 17.78 -4.67
N THR A 403 -26.66 16.58 -4.91
CA THR A 403 -25.97 15.52 -5.66
C THR A 403 -26.81 15.05 -6.83
N THR A 404 -26.20 15.00 -8.02
CA THR A 404 -26.73 14.21 -9.14
C THR A 404 -26.02 12.86 -9.19
N VAL A 405 -26.79 11.78 -9.10
CA VAL A 405 -26.26 10.41 -9.21
C VAL A 405 -26.40 9.94 -10.66
N LEU A 406 -25.26 9.75 -11.32
CA LEU A 406 -25.14 9.26 -12.68
C LEU A 406 -24.88 7.74 -12.65
N VAL A 407 -25.78 6.95 -13.24
CA VAL A 407 -25.60 5.49 -13.38
C VAL A 407 -25.32 5.15 -14.83
N ASP A 408 -24.15 4.59 -15.10
CA ASP A 408 -23.85 3.93 -16.38
C ASP A 408 -24.44 2.52 -16.38
N GLY A 409 -25.63 2.41 -16.97
CA GLY A 409 -26.44 1.21 -17.08
C GLY A 409 -26.25 0.42 -18.37
N ARG A 410 -25.27 0.78 -19.21
CA ARG A 410 -25.01 0.08 -20.47
C ARG A 410 -24.55 -1.36 -20.24
N GLY A 411 -24.83 -2.24 -21.18
CA GLY A 411 -24.49 -3.66 -21.10
C GLY A 411 -25.56 -4.50 -20.38
N SER A 412 -25.30 -4.87 -19.12
CA SER A 412 -26.13 -5.87 -18.43
C SER A 412 -27.35 -5.25 -17.73
N ILE A 413 -28.55 -5.64 -18.20
CA ILE A 413 -29.84 -5.25 -17.61
C ILE A 413 -29.95 -5.72 -16.15
N ASP A 414 -29.45 -6.91 -15.83
CA ASP A 414 -29.49 -7.45 -14.47
C ASP A 414 -28.65 -6.62 -13.50
N LEU A 415 -27.45 -6.20 -13.93
CA LEU A 415 -26.59 -5.33 -13.15
C LEU A 415 -27.20 -3.93 -12.99
N LEU A 416 -27.85 -3.40 -14.02
CA LEU A 416 -28.58 -2.13 -13.95
C LEU A 416 -29.72 -2.21 -12.93
N SER A 417 -30.56 -3.24 -13.03
CA SER A 417 -31.67 -3.48 -12.11
C SER A 417 -31.18 -3.62 -10.67
N CYS A 418 -30.08 -4.36 -10.47
CA CYS A 418 -29.42 -4.53 -9.18
C CYS A 418 -29.00 -3.18 -8.57
N THR A 419 -28.33 -2.33 -9.35
CA THR A 419 -27.86 -1.03 -8.86
C THR A 419 -29.00 -0.06 -8.58
N LEU A 420 -30.01 0.05 -9.46
CA LEU A 420 -31.15 0.95 -9.21
C LEU A 420 -31.97 0.51 -7.99
N THR A 421 -32.14 -0.80 -7.79
CA THR A 421 -32.79 -1.34 -6.60
C THR A 421 -32.01 -1.02 -5.32
N ALA A 422 -30.67 -1.15 -5.37
CA ALA A 422 -29.82 -0.79 -4.23
C ALA A 422 -29.87 0.71 -3.90
N LEU A 423 -29.86 1.58 -4.91
CA LEU A 423 -29.99 3.03 -4.74
C LEU A 423 -31.35 3.42 -4.16
N ALA A 424 -32.44 2.76 -4.60
CA ALA A 424 -33.77 2.95 -4.04
C ALA A 424 -33.86 2.56 -2.55
N GLY A 425 -33.13 1.51 -2.14
CA GLY A 425 -33.07 1.05 -0.75
C GLY A 425 -32.11 1.86 0.15
N ALA A 426 -31.09 2.49 -0.43
CA ALA A 426 -30.07 3.27 0.27
C ALA A 426 -30.19 4.77 -0.03
N ARG A 427 -31.44 5.27 -0.08
CA ARG A 427 -31.73 6.69 -0.35
C ARG A 427 -31.07 7.61 0.66
N ASP A 428 -30.67 8.76 0.16
CA ASP A 428 -30.05 9.83 0.91
C ASP A 428 -30.73 11.15 0.51
N ARG A 429 -31.00 12.01 1.48
CA ARG A 429 -31.70 13.30 1.27
C ARG A 429 -30.89 14.31 0.45
N THR A 430 -29.59 14.08 0.32
CA THR A 430 -28.68 14.93 -0.46
C THR A 430 -28.75 14.66 -1.96
N ILE A 431 -29.44 13.59 -2.37
CA ILE A 431 -29.63 13.23 -3.78
C ILE A 431 -30.79 14.03 -4.35
N GLU A 432 -30.48 14.90 -5.31
CA GLU A 432 -31.44 15.76 -6.01
C GLU A 432 -32.04 15.04 -7.22
N SER A 433 -31.20 14.35 -7.99
CA SER A 433 -31.61 13.74 -9.24
C SER A 433 -30.77 12.51 -9.59
N PHE A 434 -31.39 11.61 -10.36
CA PHE A 434 -30.73 10.48 -11.00
C PHE A 434 -30.68 10.70 -12.52
N ARG A 435 -29.52 10.44 -13.11
CA ARG A 435 -29.34 10.35 -14.57
C ARG A 435 -28.89 8.93 -14.88
N VAL A 436 -29.56 8.23 -15.80
CA VAL A 436 -29.24 6.83 -16.13
C VAL A 436 -28.92 6.70 -17.61
N ILE A 437 -27.71 6.26 -17.92
CA ILE A 437 -27.23 5.98 -19.27
C ILE A 437 -27.61 4.54 -19.64
N VAL A 438 -28.24 4.35 -20.81
CA VAL A 438 -28.60 3.02 -21.33
C VAL A 438 -28.26 2.90 -22.82
N ASP A 439 -28.05 1.68 -23.30
CA ASP A 439 -27.68 1.37 -24.68
C ASP A 439 -28.76 0.60 -25.48
N SER A 440 -29.84 0.20 -24.81
CA SER A 440 -30.89 -0.63 -25.39
C SER A 440 -32.29 -0.22 -24.92
N THR A 441 -33.31 -0.62 -25.69
CA THR A 441 -34.71 -0.39 -25.33
C THR A 441 -35.12 -1.18 -24.08
N ASP A 442 -34.59 -2.38 -23.89
CA ASP A 442 -34.92 -3.22 -22.73
C ASP A 442 -34.34 -2.63 -21.44
N ALA A 443 -33.07 -2.17 -21.48
CA ALA A 443 -32.47 -1.45 -20.35
C ALA A 443 -33.24 -0.16 -20.04
N ALA A 444 -33.67 0.59 -21.06
CA ALA A 444 -34.51 1.77 -20.89
C ALA A 444 -35.85 1.46 -20.20
N GLN A 445 -36.49 0.33 -20.56
CA GLN A 445 -37.75 -0.09 -19.96
C GLN A 445 -37.56 -0.44 -18.48
N VAL A 446 -36.52 -1.22 -18.14
CA VAL A 446 -36.20 -1.58 -16.75
C VAL A 446 -35.88 -0.34 -15.91
N ALA A 447 -35.05 0.57 -16.43
CA ALA A 447 -34.71 1.80 -15.73
C ALA A 447 -35.95 2.67 -15.47
N SER A 448 -36.85 2.78 -16.45
CA SER A 448 -38.10 3.55 -16.33
C SER A 448 -39.07 2.93 -15.33
N GLN A 449 -39.15 1.59 -15.25
CA GLN A 449 -39.97 0.90 -14.25
C GLN A 449 -39.49 1.16 -12.82
N LEU A 450 -38.17 1.27 -12.63
CA LEU A 450 -37.55 1.53 -11.33
C LEU A 450 -37.43 3.02 -11.00
N ALA A 451 -37.66 3.93 -11.95
CA ALA A 451 -37.53 5.37 -11.73
C ALA A 451 -38.38 5.88 -10.55
N SER A 452 -39.63 5.40 -10.42
CA SER A 452 -40.52 5.79 -9.33
C SER A 452 -40.01 5.36 -7.94
N SER A 453 -39.26 4.26 -7.87
CA SER A 453 -38.68 3.75 -6.61
C SER A 453 -37.45 4.53 -6.16
N LEU A 454 -36.90 5.42 -7.00
CA LEU A 454 -35.84 6.37 -6.64
C LEU A 454 -36.40 7.67 -6.04
N GLY A 455 -37.64 8.03 -6.42
CA GLY A 455 -38.49 9.06 -5.80
C GLY A 455 -37.88 10.46 -5.64
N VAL A 456 -37.00 10.80 -6.57
CA VAL A 456 -36.54 12.15 -6.89
C VAL A 456 -36.57 12.31 -8.41
N GLU A 457 -36.09 13.42 -8.97
CA GLU A 457 -36.05 13.59 -10.41
C GLU A 457 -35.21 12.51 -11.08
N PHE A 458 -35.67 12.03 -12.24
CA PHE A 458 -35.04 10.94 -12.98
C PHE A 458 -34.99 11.28 -14.46
N GLU A 459 -33.80 11.20 -15.04
CA GLU A 459 -33.57 11.37 -16.47
C GLU A 459 -32.95 10.11 -17.06
N LEU A 460 -33.54 9.63 -18.15
CA LEU A 460 -33.00 8.53 -18.94
C LEU A 460 -32.27 9.07 -20.16
N ILE A 461 -31.01 8.67 -20.35
CA ILE A 461 -30.18 9.09 -21.47
C ILE A 461 -29.81 7.85 -22.29
N ARG A 462 -30.20 7.84 -23.56
CA ARG A 462 -29.93 6.70 -24.46
C ARG A 462 -28.77 7.02 -25.38
N PHE A 463 -27.78 6.13 -25.41
CA PHE A 463 -26.68 6.17 -26.38
C PHE A 463 -26.66 4.89 -27.23
N PRO A 464 -26.11 4.92 -28.44
CA PRO A 464 -25.74 3.69 -29.15
C PRO A 464 -24.75 2.85 -28.32
N ALA A 465 -24.87 1.52 -28.36
CA ALA A 465 -23.99 0.61 -27.62
C ALA A 465 -22.49 0.78 -27.95
N ALA A 466 -22.16 1.20 -29.17
CA ALA A 466 -20.79 1.46 -29.62
C ALA A 466 -20.25 2.85 -29.20
N THR A 467 -20.98 3.61 -28.38
CA THR A 467 -20.50 4.93 -27.93
C THR A 467 -19.42 4.76 -26.88
N GLU A 468 -18.27 5.41 -27.10
CA GLU A 468 -17.16 5.37 -26.16
C GLU A 468 -17.56 5.85 -24.75
N LEU A 469 -16.94 5.26 -23.73
CA LEU A 469 -17.28 5.50 -22.33
C LEU A 469 -17.19 6.99 -21.98
N GLY A 470 -16.06 7.61 -22.29
CA GLY A 470 -15.81 9.02 -21.98
C GLY A 470 -16.77 9.98 -22.66
N ILE A 471 -17.22 9.68 -23.89
CA ILE A 471 -18.21 10.50 -24.60
C ILE A 471 -19.54 10.45 -23.86
N ALA A 472 -20.03 9.25 -23.53
CA ALA A 472 -21.29 9.09 -22.83
C ALA A 472 -21.26 9.70 -21.43
N TRP A 473 -20.17 9.51 -20.68
CA TRP A 473 -19.99 10.07 -19.35
C TRP A 473 -19.93 11.60 -19.38
N ASN A 474 -19.17 12.20 -20.30
CA ASN A 474 -19.09 13.65 -20.42
C ASN A 474 -20.44 14.28 -20.76
N ALA A 475 -21.14 13.72 -21.75
CA ALA A 475 -22.46 14.21 -22.13
C ALA A 475 -23.46 14.13 -20.97
N ALA A 476 -23.42 13.05 -20.19
CA ALA A 476 -24.28 12.90 -19.04
C ALA A 476 -23.90 13.82 -17.87
N CYS A 477 -22.60 14.00 -17.58
CA CYS A 477 -22.10 14.93 -16.56
C CYS A 477 -22.44 16.38 -16.87
N ASN A 478 -22.41 16.78 -18.15
CA ASN A 478 -22.76 18.14 -18.57
C ASN A 478 -24.22 18.51 -18.28
N GLY A 479 -25.11 17.53 -18.18
CA GLY A 479 -26.50 17.75 -17.78
C GLY A 479 -26.75 17.70 -16.26
N CYS A 480 -25.73 17.40 -15.44
CA CYS A 480 -25.91 17.38 -13.99
C CYS A 480 -26.14 18.78 -13.43
N THR A 481 -27.13 18.92 -12.54
CA THR A 481 -27.45 20.17 -11.84
C THR A 481 -26.80 20.25 -10.46
N GLY A 482 -26.57 19.09 -9.83
CA GLY A 482 -25.98 19.00 -8.50
C GLY A 482 -24.59 19.63 -8.40
N GLU A 483 -24.26 20.11 -7.20
CA GLU A 483 -22.89 20.53 -6.87
C GLU A 483 -21.92 19.33 -6.97
N LEU A 484 -22.37 18.17 -6.47
CA LEU A 484 -21.66 16.90 -6.54
C LEU A 484 -22.21 16.03 -7.67
N ILE A 485 -21.30 15.38 -8.40
CA ILE A 485 -21.62 14.28 -9.31
C ILE A 485 -21.11 12.99 -8.67
N VAL A 486 -21.99 12.00 -8.56
CA VAL A 486 -21.60 10.63 -8.23
C VAL A 486 -21.83 9.76 -9.46
N LEU A 487 -20.74 9.26 -10.05
CA LEU A 487 -20.76 8.33 -11.16
C LEU A 487 -20.65 6.90 -10.63
N LEU A 488 -21.64 6.06 -10.96
CA LEU A 488 -21.66 4.62 -10.68
C LEU A 488 -21.77 3.82 -11.98
N VAL A 489 -20.99 2.77 -12.10
CA VAL A 489 -21.20 1.72 -13.10
C VAL A 489 -22.19 0.69 -12.55
N ALA A 490 -23.12 0.23 -13.39
CA ALA A 490 -24.06 -0.82 -13.04
C ALA A 490 -23.35 -2.09 -12.52
N GLY A 491 -23.89 -2.67 -11.46
CA GLY A 491 -23.33 -3.82 -10.74
C GLY A 491 -22.91 -3.51 -9.31
N ILE A 492 -23.02 -2.25 -8.86
CA ILE A 492 -22.82 -1.88 -7.45
C ILE A 492 -24.13 -2.04 -6.69
N SER A 493 -24.08 -2.72 -5.53
CA SER A 493 -25.18 -2.91 -4.59
C SER A 493 -24.69 -2.76 -3.15
N GLY A 494 -25.56 -2.98 -2.14
CA GLY A 494 -25.13 -3.07 -0.74
C GLY A 494 -24.39 -1.84 -0.21
N LEU A 495 -24.87 -0.63 -0.55
CA LEU A 495 -24.21 0.62 -0.17
C LEU A 495 -24.30 0.88 1.34
N THR A 496 -23.22 1.42 1.91
CA THR A 496 -23.20 1.88 3.31
C THR A 496 -24.33 2.89 3.58
N PRO A 497 -25.05 2.80 4.71
CA PRO A 497 -26.02 3.83 5.09
C PRO A 497 -25.39 5.23 5.21
N GLY A 498 -26.04 6.24 4.61
CA GLY A 498 -25.53 7.61 4.53
C GLY A 498 -24.29 7.74 3.64
N TRP A 499 -24.09 6.83 2.68
CA TRP A 499 -22.93 6.84 1.78
C TRP A 499 -22.74 8.18 1.08
N CYS A 500 -23.82 8.84 0.63
CA CYS A 500 -23.74 10.08 -0.12
C CYS A 500 -23.33 11.24 0.78
N GLU A 501 -23.97 11.41 1.95
CA GLU A 501 -23.54 12.37 2.97
C GLU A 501 -22.05 12.21 3.33
N ARG A 502 -21.55 10.96 3.47
CA ARG A 502 -20.14 10.68 3.76
C ARG A 502 -19.20 11.10 2.63
N LEU A 503 -19.58 10.88 1.36
CA LEU A 503 -18.80 11.32 0.19
C LEU A 503 -18.78 12.84 0.06
N ILE A 504 -19.91 13.51 0.34
CA ILE A 504 -19.99 14.97 0.41
C ILE A 504 -19.03 15.51 1.47
N GLY A 505 -18.96 14.87 2.64
CA GLY A 505 -18.04 15.26 3.71
C GLY A 505 -16.57 15.37 3.24
N TYR A 506 -16.14 14.52 2.31
CA TYR A 506 -14.83 14.62 1.69
C TYR A 506 -14.78 15.69 0.59
N THR A 507 -15.69 15.62 -0.39
CA THR A 507 -15.66 16.46 -1.60
C THR A 507 -15.94 17.94 -1.34
N GLN A 508 -16.57 18.31 -0.22
CA GLN A 508 -16.75 19.71 0.17
C GLN A 508 -15.43 20.39 0.59
N ASN A 509 -14.39 19.62 0.92
CA ASN A 509 -13.08 20.19 1.21
C ASN A 509 -12.47 20.67 -0.11
N ALA A 510 -12.11 21.95 -0.18
CA ALA A 510 -11.71 22.60 -1.43
C ALA A 510 -10.53 21.92 -2.13
N ASP A 511 -9.62 21.31 -1.37
CA ASP A 511 -8.45 20.58 -1.86
C ASP A 511 -8.74 19.14 -2.28
N CYS A 512 -9.97 18.64 -2.11
CA CYS A 512 -10.41 17.33 -2.58
C CYS A 512 -10.96 17.43 -4.02
N GLY A 513 -10.48 16.54 -4.89
CA GLY A 513 -10.89 16.44 -6.30
C GLY A 513 -11.85 15.28 -6.54
N VAL A 514 -11.38 14.04 -6.34
CA VAL A 514 -12.16 12.81 -6.56
C VAL A 514 -12.17 11.95 -5.31
N VAL A 515 -13.31 11.37 -4.97
CA VAL A 515 -13.47 10.41 -3.87
C VAL A 515 -13.99 9.09 -4.43
N ALA A 516 -13.41 7.97 -4.01
CA ALA A 516 -13.95 6.64 -4.31
C ALA A 516 -14.07 5.78 -3.05
N PRO A 517 -15.16 4.99 -2.93
CA PRO A 517 -15.35 4.04 -1.85
C PRO A 517 -14.58 2.73 -2.08
N ALA A 518 -14.55 1.87 -1.05
CA ALA A 518 -14.14 0.49 -1.20
C ALA A 518 -15.25 -0.33 -1.90
N LEU A 519 -14.88 -1.12 -2.90
CA LEU A 519 -15.80 -2.08 -3.52
C LEU A 519 -15.38 -3.51 -3.15
N LEU A 520 -16.34 -4.30 -2.69
CA LEU A 520 -16.12 -5.65 -2.17
C LEU A 520 -16.76 -6.71 -3.08
N LEU A 521 -16.12 -7.86 -3.17
CA LEU A 521 -16.67 -9.08 -3.75
C LEU A 521 -17.63 -9.75 -2.75
N PRO A 522 -18.52 -10.65 -3.21
CA PRO A 522 -19.43 -11.38 -2.32
C PRO A 522 -18.74 -12.20 -1.23
N ASP A 523 -17.48 -12.57 -1.42
CA ASP A 523 -16.65 -13.31 -0.46
C ASP A 523 -15.91 -12.41 0.55
N GLY A 524 -16.22 -11.11 0.58
CA GLY A 524 -15.59 -10.14 1.48
C GLY A 524 -14.21 -9.63 1.02
N GLY A 525 -13.66 -10.17 -0.08
CA GLY A 525 -12.42 -9.67 -0.66
C GLY A 525 -12.62 -8.35 -1.40
N PHE A 526 -11.57 -7.55 -1.55
CA PHE A 526 -11.67 -6.32 -2.33
C PHE A 526 -11.86 -6.61 -3.83
N HIS A 527 -12.83 -5.95 -4.46
CA HIS A 527 -12.92 -5.78 -5.92
C HIS A 527 -12.18 -4.52 -6.37
N ASN A 528 -12.28 -3.44 -5.60
CA ASN A 528 -11.55 -2.19 -5.82
C ASN A 528 -11.23 -1.53 -4.47
N ALA A 529 -9.94 -1.44 -4.14
CA ALA A 529 -9.43 -0.71 -2.98
C ALA A 529 -8.47 0.40 -3.43
N GLY A 530 -8.74 0.97 -4.61
CA GLY A 530 -7.83 1.83 -5.34
C GLY A 530 -7.18 1.15 -6.54
N ILE A 531 -6.65 1.97 -7.43
CA ILE A 531 -5.91 1.57 -8.62
C ILE A 531 -4.51 2.19 -8.55
N LEU A 532 -3.51 1.38 -8.85
CA LEU A 532 -2.10 1.76 -8.90
C LEU A 532 -1.66 1.87 -10.36
N LEU A 533 -0.69 2.74 -10.63
CA LEU A 533 -0.06 2.83 -11.94
C LEU A 533 0.95 1.68 -12.11
N ASP A 534 0.97 1.09 -13.30
CA ASP A 534 1.82 -0.06 -13.62
C ASP A 534 2.48 0.11 -15.00
N ALA A 535 3.78 -0.21 -15.08
CA ALA A 535 4.59 0.01 -16.28
C ALA A 535 4.31 -0.99 -17.40
N GLU A 536 3.67 -2.13 -17.12
CA GLU A 536 3.35 -3.16 -18.11
C GLU A 536 1.89 -3.05 -18.56
N SER A 537 0.96 -2.98 -17.61
CA SER A 537 -0.47 -2.98 -17.89
C SER A 537 -1.12 -1.60 -17.89
N GLY A 538 -0.35 -0.53 -17.65
CA GLY A 538 -0.86 0.83 -17.43
C GLY A 538 -1.42 1.02 -16.02
N THR A 539 -2.31 0.13 -15.60
CA THR A 539 -2.93 0.13 -14.26
C THR A 539 -3.11 -1.26 -13.68
N VAL A 540 -3.11 -1.36 -12.34
CA VAL A 540 -3.46 -2.57 -11.57
C VAL A 540 -4.30 -2.21 -10.34
N ARG A 541 -5.17 -3.12 -9.88
CA ARG A 541 -6.02 -2.88 -8.71
C ARG A 541 -5.33 -3.23 -7.41
N ALA A 542 -5.33 -2.30 -6.46
CA ALA A 542 -4.82 -2.51 -5.12
C ALA A 542 -5.66 -3.56 -4.37
N PHE A 543 -4.99 -4.47 -3.67
CA PHE A 543 -5.61 -5.48 -2.79
C PHE A 543 -6.64 -6.41 -3.46
N LEU A 544 -6.65 -6.54 -4.79
CA LEU A 544 -7.65 -7.33 -5.50
C LEU A 544 -7.75 -8.77 -4.94
N GLY A 545 -8.95 -9.14 -4.49
CA GLY A 545 -9.24 -10.45 -3.90
C GLY A 545 -8.67 -10.69 -2.50
N ARG A 546 -7.91 -9.76 -1.92
CA ARG A 546 -7.44 -9.85 -0.53
C ARG A 546 -8.60 -9.52 0.40
N GLN A 547 -8.66 -10.26 1.50
CA GLN A 547 -9.67 -10.09 2.54
C GLN A 547 -9.42 -8.78 3.30
N LYS A 548 -10.50 -8.08 3.69
CA LYS A 548 -10.43 -6.80 4.40
C LYS A 548 -9.71 -6.92 5.74
N GLU A 549 -9.76 -8.10 6.36
CA GLU A 549 -9.11 -8.45 7.62
C GLU A 549 -7.62 -8.76 7.45
N TYR A 550 -7.08 -8.73 6.23
CA TYR A 550 -5.64 -8.88 6.00
C TYR A 550 -4.92 -7.56 6.27
N TRP A 551 -4.31 -7.44 7.46
CA TRP A 551 -3.63 -6.22 7.89
C TRP A 551 -2.15 -6.23 7.55
N LEU A 552 -1.74 -5.26 6.74
CA LEU A 552 -0.34 -4.92 6.51
C LEU A 552 0.15 -3.89 7.55
N PRO A 553 1.48 -3.77 7.74
CA PRO A 553 2.06 -2.64 8.46
C PRO A 553 1.49 -1.30 7.98
N GLY A 554 1.10 -0.44 8.93
CA GLY A 554 0.47 0.85 8.64
C GLY A 554 -1.00 0.78 8.20
N ALA A 555 -1.61 -0.41 8.10
CA ALA A 555 -3.05 -0.60 7.94
C ALA A 555 -3.73 0.14 6.77
N ARG A 556 -2.98 0.44 5.70
CA ARG A 556 -3.46 1.29 4.60
C ARG A 556 -4.78 0.83 4.00
N GLN A 557 -5.05 -0.47 3.91
CA GLN A 557 -6.31 -1.02 3.38
C GLN A 557 -7.55 -0.75 4.25
N ALA A 558 -7.40 -0.12 5.41
CA ALA A 558 -8.48 0.19 6.34
C ALA A 558 -8.55 1.67 6.75
N LEU A 559 -7.71 2.51 6.16
CA LEU A 559 -7.65 3.95 6.45
C LEU A 559 -7.94 4.76 5.19
N ALA A 560 -8.66 5.87 5.38
CA ALA A 560 -8.79 6.86 4.31
C ALA A 560 -7.39 7.39 3.95
N GLN A 561 -7.14 7.53 2.65
CA GLN A 561 -5.83 7.92 2.16
C GLN A 561 -5.93 8.57 0.79
N ASN A 562 -4.90 9.30 0.41
CA ASN A 562 -4.74 9.77 -0.95
C ASN A 562 -4.15 8.66 -1.83
N LEU A 563 -4.83 8.36 -2.93
CA LEU A 563 -4.33 7.47 -3.99
C LEU A 563 -4.30 8.25 -5.30
N THR A 564 -3.36 7.94 -6.19
CA THR A 564 -3.33 8.56 -7.52
C THR A 564 -4.63 8.29 -8.26
N VAL A 565 -5.13 7.06 -8.21
CA VAL A 565 -6.42 6.66 -8.77
C VAL A 565 -7.24 5.95 -7.68
N PRO A 566 -8.27 6.59 -7.11
CA PRO A 566 -8.98 6.05 -5.95
C PRO A 566 -9.99 4.94 -6.36
N GLY A 567 -10.42 4.88 -7.62
CA GLY A 567 -11.33 3.87 -8.13
C GLY A 567 -11.65 4.09 -9.61
N SER A 568 -12.58 3.31 -10.17
CA SER A 568 -13.04 3.49 -11.55
C SER A 568 -14.53 3.21 -11.79
N GLU A 569 -15.16 2.38 -10.96
CA GLU A 569 -16.61 2.10 -11.04
C GLU A 569 -17.47 3.07 -10.23
N PHE A 570 -16.90 3.69 -9.20
CA PHE A 570 -17.61 4.56 -8.28
C PHE A 570 -16.73 5.77 -8.02
N LEU A 571 -17.10 6.91 -8.60
CA LEU A 571 -16.38 8.17 -8.45
C LEU A 571 -17.34 9.26 -7.99
N ALA A 572 -16.94 10.03 -6.98
CA ALA A 572 -17.63 11.23 -6.54
C ALA A 572 -16.71 12.44 -6.69
N PHE A 573 -17.18 13.49 -7.37
CA PHE A 573 -16.38 14.69 -7.62
C PHE A 573 -17.30 15.91 -7.83
N ARG A 574 -16.81 17.10 -7.45
CA ARG A 574 -17.58 18.33 -7.68
C ARG A 574 -17.72 18.57 -9.18
N ARG A 575 -18.88 19.05 -9.62
CA ARG A 575 -19.16 19.36 -11.03
C ARG A 575 -18.15 20.35 -11.62
N GLU A 576 -17.73 21.32 -10.82
CA GLU A 576 -16.70 22.30 -11.20
C GLU A 576 -15.34 21.65 -11.50
N VAL A 577 -14.98 20.55 -10.81
CA VAL A 577 -13.70 19.85 -11.03
C VAL A 577 -13.73 19.19 -12.41
N HIS A 578 -14.80 18.45 -12.72
CA HIS A 578 -14.98 17.85 -14.05
C HIS A 578 -14.95 18.91 -15.16
N THR A 579 -15.64 20.03 -14.97
CA THR A 579 -15.65 21.14 -15.92
C THR A 579 -14.25 21.76 -16.10
N ALA A 580 -13.56 22.03 -15.00
CA ALA A 580 -12.25 22.69 -15.00
C ALA A 580 -11.16 21.88 -15.69
N ILE A 581 -11.21 20.54 -15.60
CA ILE A 581 -10.23 19.67 -16.27
C ILE A 581 -10.65 19.22 -17.67
N GLY A 582 -11.80 19.69 -18.18
CA GLY A 582 -12.32 19.37 -19.52
C GLY A 582 -12.99 17.98 -19.63
N GLY A 583 -13.41 17.39 -18.51
CA GLY A 583 -14.09 16.11 -18.46
C GLY A 583 -13.20 14.88 -18.66
N PHE A 584 -13.80 13.72 -18.92
CA PHE A 584 -13.11 12.47 -19.21
C PHE A 584 -12.50 12.48 -20.61
N ASP A 585 -11.39 11.76 -20.80
CA ASP A 585 -10.83 11.52 -22.13
C ASP A 585 -11.84 10.74 -23.00
N THR A 586 -11.84 10.94 -24.31
CA THR A 586 -12.84 10.31 -25.21
C THR A 586 -12.29 9.18 -26.05
N HIS A 587 -11.00 8.86 -25.90
CA HIS A 587 -10.30 7.82 -26.63
C HIS A 587 -10.21 6.51 -25.85
N PHE A 588 -9.97 6.56 -24.53
CA PHE A 588 -9.87 5.34 -23.72
C PHE A 588 -11.23 4.63 -23.56
N SER A 589 -11.32 3.42 -24.11
CA SER A 589 -12.45 2.51 -23.91
C SER A 589 -12.29 1.66 -22.64
N ASP A 590 -11.05 1.45 -22.17
CA ASP A 590 -10.81 0.80 -20.90
C ASP A 590 -11.11 1.73 -19.71
N ARG A 591 -12.03 1.30 -18.85
CA ARG A 591 -12.51 2.08 -17.71
C ARG A 591 -11.41 2.43 -16.69
N ASP A 592 -10.46 1.55 -16.44
CA ASP A 592 -9.39 1.79 -15.48
C ASP A 592 -8.37 2.79 -16.05
N LEU A 593 -8.06 2.75 -17.36
CA LEU A 593 -7.24 3.77 -18.02
C LEU A 593 -7.94 5.13 -18.06
N LEU A 594 -9.23 5.13 -18.40
CA LEU A 594 -10.06 6.33 -18.46
C LEU A 594 -10.13 7.04 -17.10
N ALA A 595 -10.40 6.28 -16.03
CA ALA A 595 -10.43 6.81 -14.67
C ALA A 595 -9.04 7.29 -14.22
N ALA A 596 -7.97 6.57 -14.59
CA ALA A 596 -6.61 6.96 -14.26
C ALA A 596 -6.21 8.28 -14.93
N ASP A 597 -6.50 8.46 -16.22
CA ASP A 597 -6.25 9.71 -16.95
C ASP A 597 -6.99 10.89 -16.30
N PHE A 598 -8.28 10.72 -16.01
CA PHE A 598 -9.09 11.74 -15.33
C PHE A 598 -8.50 12.11 -13.96
N CYS A 599 -8.21 11.11 -13.13
CA CYS A 599 -7.68 11.31 -11.78
C CYS A 599 -6.28 11.97 -11.79
N LEU A 600 -5.43 11.63 -12.77
CA LEU A 600 -4.12 12.25 -12.94
C LEU A 600 -4.23 13.71 -13.36
N ARG A 601 -5.15 14.06 -14.26
CA ARG A 601 -5.44 15.46 -14.60
C ARG A 601 -5.98 16.26 -13.41
N VAL A 602 -6.82 15.64 -12.56
CA VAL A 602 -7.24 16.25 -11.28
C VAL A 602 -6.04 16.47 -10.35
N ARG A 603 -5.10 15.52 -10.26
CA ARG A 603 -3.87 15.72 -9.46
C ARG A 603 -3.02 16.87 -9.99
N LEU A 604 -2.87 16.98 -11.31
CA LEU A 604 -2.14 18.07 -11.95
C LEU A 604 -2.79 19.44 -11.74
N SER A 605 -4.09 19.50 -11.45
CA SER A 605 -4.76 20.76 -11.08
C SER A 605 -4.58 21.14 -9.61
N GLY A 606 -3.76 20.41 -8.85
CA GLY A 606 -3.46 20.66 -7.44
C GLY A 606 -4.43 20.01 -6.45
N LEU A 607 -5.44 19.27 -6.91
CA LEU A 607 -6.47 18.66 -6.05
C LEU A 607 -6.13 17.22 -5.68
N TRP A 608 -6.46 16.79 -4.48
CA TRP A 608 -6.21 15.45 -3.98
C TRP A 608 -7.34 14.48 -4.32
N ASN A 609 -6.95 13.29 -4.77
CA ASN A 609 -7.86 12.16 -4.87
C ASN A 609 -7.86 11.39 -3.54
N VAL A 610 -9.02 10.93 -3.10
CA VAL A 610 -9.21 10.26 -1.80
C VAL A 610 -9.88 8.91 -2.04
N TRP A 611 -9.26 7.87 -1.51
CA TRP A 611 -9.93 6.59 -1.33
C TRP A 611 -10.37 6.45 0.13
N THR A 612 -11.60 5.98 0.35
CA THR A 612 -12.14 5.80 1.71
C THR A 612 -12.73 4.40 1.90
N PRO A 613 -12.30 3.65 2.93
CA PRO A 613 -12.92 2.36 3.31
C PRO A 613 -14.17 2.55 4.18
N TYR A 614 -14.56 3.80 4.46
CA TYR A 614 -15.71 4.11 5.32
C TYR A 614 -17.02 4.26 4.54
N VAL A 615 -16.94 4.14 3.22
CA VAL A 615 -18.06 3.92 2.32
C VAL A 615 -17.74 2.67 1.52
N GLU A 616 -18.70 1.76 1.45
CA GLU A 616 -18.54 0.45 0.83
C GLU A 616 -19.70 0.17 -0.11
N GLY A 617 -19.41 -0.61 -1.16
CA GLY A 617 -20.41 -1.20 -2.05
C GLY A 617 -20.02 -2.62 -2.45
N ALA A 618 -21.02 -3.50 -2.60
CA ALA A 618 -20.85 -4.85 -3.09
C ALA A 618 -20.88 -4.88 -4.63
N TRP A 619 -19.88 -5.51 -5.24
CA TRP A 619 -19.76 -5.69 -6.68
C TRP A 619 -20.39 -7.01 -7.12
N ALA A 620 -21.44 -6.92 -7.92
CA ALA A 620 -22.18 -8.05 -8.51
C ALA A 620 -21.75 -8.36 -9.96
N GLY A 621 -20.92 -7.50 -10.57
CA GLY A 621 -20.43 -7.71 -11.92
C GLY A 621 -19.35 -8.79 -12.02
N ARG A 622 -18.79 -8.95 -13.21
CA ARG A 622 -17.65 -9.87 -13.43
C ARG A 622 -16.48 -9.44 -12.52
N ARG A 623 -15.89 -10.40 -11.80
CA ARG A 623 -14.69 -10.18 -11.00
C ARG A 623 -13.57 -9.63 -11.88
N ALA A 624 -12.94 -8.53 -11.45
CA ALA A 624 -11.78 -8.01 -12.14
C ALA A 624 -10.61 -9.01 -12.11
N SER A 625 -9.74 -8.93 -13.11
CA SER A 625 -8.53 -9.75 -13.20
C SER A 625 -7.36 -8.88 -13.64
N HIS A 626 -6.20 -9.04 -12.99
CA HIS A 626 -4.94 -8.46 -13.47
C HIS A 626 -4.54 -8.98 -14.86
N TRP A 627 -5.15 -10.06 -15.31
CA TRP A 627 -4.84 -10.76 -16.56
C TRP A 627 -5.91 -10.59 -17.63
N ALA A 628 -6.84 -9.66 -17.45
CA ALA A 628 -7.82 -9.34 -18.47
C ALA A 628 -7.10 -8.84 -19.74
N GLU A 629 -7.52 -9.33 -20.91
CA GLU A 629 -7.05 -8.79 -22.18
C GLU A 629 -7.56 -7.35 -22.31
N ARG A 630 -6.63 -6.44 -22.60
CA ARG A 630 -6.86 -5.00 -22.78
C ARG A 630 -6.24 -4.57 -24.09
N ASP A 631 -6.72 -3.46 -24.65
CA ASP A 631 -6.17 -2.91 -25.87
C ASP A 631 -4.72 -2.43 -25.65
N VAL A 632 -3.78 -3.05 -26.36
CA VAL A 632 -2.34 -2.75 -26.25
C VAL A 632 -2.00 -1.36 -26.77
N GLY A 633 -2.78 -0.85 -27.74
CA GLY A 633 -2.68 0.51 -28.24
C GLY A 633 -3.02 1.53 -27.16
N GLU A 634 -4.14 1.35 -26.46
CA GLU A 634 -4.55 2.21 -25.35
C GLU A 634 -3.52 2.19 -24.20
N ILE A 635 -3.01 1.00 -23.82
CA ILE A 635 -1.97 0.89 -22.80
C ILE A 635 -0.74 1.70 -23.23
N ARG A 636 -0.29 1.55 -24.49
CA ARG A 636 0.89 2.26 -25.00
C ARG A 636 0.68 3.78 -24.97
N GLU A 637 -0.50 4.24 -25.38
CA GLU A 637 -0.83 5.66 -25.32
C GLU A 637 -0.85 6.19 -23.88
N PHE A 638 -1.51 5.47 -22.97
CA PHE A 638 -1.55 5.83 -21.55
C PHE A 638 -0.13 5.93 -20.96
N LEU A 639 0.70 4.91 -21.19
CA LEU A 639 2.09 4.89 -20.72
C LEU A 639 2.93 6.02 -21.31
N ALA A 640 2.74 6.34 -22.60
CA ALA A 640 3.44 7.45 -23.25
C ALA A 640 3.01 8.81 -22.65
N ARG A 641 1.71 8.98 -22.35
CA ARG A 641 1.15 10.20 -21.77
C ARG A 641 1.57 10.40 -20.32
N TRP A 642 1.60 9.32 -19.53
CA TRP A 642 1.76 9.36 -18.07
C TRP A 642 3.07 8.76 -17.56
N GLN A 643 4.08 8.63 -18.43
CA GLN A 643 5.36 7.96 -18.12
C GLN A 643 6.00 8.41 -16.80
N THR A 644 6.00 9.71 -16.52
CA THR A 644 6.59 10.26 -15.29
C THR A 644 5.86 9.78 -14.03
N TRP A 645 4.53 9.74 -14.07
CA TRP A 645 3.70 9.27 -12.96
C TRP A 645 3.78 7.75 -12.80
N VAL A 646 3.83 7.01 -13.91
CA VAL A 646 4.00 5.55 -13.87
C VAL A 646 5.37 5.15 -13.31
N ALA A 647 6.42 5.90 -13.65
CA ALA A 647 7.76 5.67 -13.11
C ALA A 647 7.83 5.93 -11.60
N ARG A 648 7.06 6.90 -11.08
CA ARG A 648 7.00 7.24 -9.67
C ARG A 648 5.59 7.66 -9.26
N ASP A 649 4.76 6.68 -8.92
CA ASP A 649 3.44 6.91 -8.33
C ASP A 649 3.62 7.35 -6.87
N PRO A 650 3.28 8.60 -6.48
CA PRO A 650 3.47 9.09 -5.11
C PRO A 650 2.68 8.28 -4.07
N ALA A 651 1.59 7.64 -4.47
CA ALA A 651 0.78 6.83 -3.56
C ALA A 651 1.36 5.42 -3.33
N TYR A 652 2.41 5.02 -4.07
CA TYR A 652 2.89 3.64 -4.08
C TYR A 652 4.42 3.48 -3.96
N ASN A 653 4.85 2.98 -2.81
CA ASN A 653 6.27 2.87 -2.46
C ASN A 653 7.03 1.95 -3.44
N PRO A 654 8.24 2.35 -3.90
CA PRO A 654 9.05 1.56 -4.84
C PRO A 654 9.55 0.22 -4.28
N ASN A 655 9.57 0.03 -2.95
CA ASN A 655 9.93 -1.23 -2.31
C ASN A 655 8.77 -2.25 -2.31
N LEU A 656 7.60 -1.89 -2.86
CA LEU A 656 6.47 -2.79 -3.06
C LEU A 656 6.36 -3.24 -4.53
N ALA A 657 5.99 -4.50 -4.73
CA ALA A 657 5.87 -5.12 -6.05
C ALA A 657 4.69 -4.58 -6.86
N SER A 658 4.87 -4.40 -8.17
CA SER A 658 3.81 -4.04 -9.11
C SER A 658 3.11 -5.29 -9.68
N GLY A 659 2.25 -5.12 -10.69
CA GLY A 659 1.51 -6.23 -11.29
C GLY A 659 0.48 -6.84 -10.32
N TRP A 660 0.35 -8.17 -10.34
CA TRP A 660 -0.61 -8.92 -9.49
C TRP A 660 -0.17 -9.09 -8.03
N ARG A 661 1.09 -8.74 -7.69
CA ARG A 661 1.67 -8.87 -6.34
C ARG A 661 1.59 -7.56 -5.55
N THR A 662 0.59 -6.73 -5.81
CA THR A 662 0.47 -5.44 -5.13
C THR A 662 0.55 -5.62 -3.61
N PHE A 663 1.42 -4.82 -2.99
CA PHE A 663 1.69 -4.78 -1.54
C PHE A 663 2.48 -5.97 -0.99
N ASP A 664 3.02 -6.83 -1.85
CA ASP A 664 4.15 -7.68 -1.49
C ASP A 664 5.48 -6.92 -1.67
N LEU A 665 6.58 -7.47 -1.15
CA LEU A 665 7.92 -6.93 -1.32
C LEU A 665 8.35 -6.95 -2.79
N ALA A 666 8.90 -5.84 -3.30
CA ALA A 666 9.57 -5.82 -4.59
C ALA A 666 10.98 -6.41 -4.48
N PHE A 667 11.33 -7.25 -5.46
CA PHE A 667 12.60 -7.97 -5.54
C PHE A 667 13.13 -7.94 -6.98
N PRO A 668 14.04 -7.03 -7.34
CA PRO A 668 14.57 -5.93 -6.51
C PRO A 668 13.54 -4.80 -6.28
N PRO A 669 13.82 -3.88 -5.33
CA PRO A 669 13.13 -2.59 -5.26
C PRO A 669 13.07 -1.90 -6.63
N ARG A 670 11.95 -1.22 -6.92
CA ARG A 670 11.68 -0.59 -8.22
C ARG A 670 12.38 0.77 -8.41
N ASN A 671 13.19 1.22 -7.46
CA ASN A 671 13.93 2.47 -7.58
C ASN A 671 15.19 2.30 -8.45
N ASN A 672 15.46 3.28 -9.32
CA ASN A 672 16.55 3.20 -10.32
C ASN A 672 17.96 3.06 -9.74
N GLU A 673 18.17 3.32 -8.45
CA GLU A 673 19.48 3.18 -7.81
C GLU A 673 19.78 1.74 -7.37
N ALA A 674 18.79 0.95 -6.95
CA ALA A 674 19.00 -0.45 -6.54
C ALA A 674 19.20 -1.40 -7.74
N VAL A 675 18.73 -1.02 -8.93
CA VAL A 675 18.88 -1.85 -10.15
C VAL A 675 20.30 -1.74 -10.74
N ARG A 676 21.06 -0.69 -10.41
CA ARG A 676 22.46 -0.55 -10.87
C ARG A 676 23.42 -1.56 -10.24
N THR A 677 23.04 -2.26 -9.17
CA THR A 677 23.91 -3.19 -8.43
C THR A 677 23.68 -4.67 -8.74
N VAL A 678 22.69 -5.03 -9.56
CA VAL A 678 22.36 -6.45 -9.86
C VAL A 678 23.06 -6.98 -11.12
N SER A 679 23.98 -6.22 -11.73
CA SER A 679 24.79 -6.72 -12.86
C SER A 679 25.89 -7.71 -12.47
N SER A 680 26.05 -8.04 -11.19
CA SER A 680 27.00 -9.06 -10.72
C SER A 680 26.43 -9.87 -9.55
N VAL A 681 25.61 -10.87 -9.85
CA VAL A 681 25.41 -11.98 -8.91
C VAL A 681 26.70 -12.81 -8.94
N PRO A 682 27.39 -13.03 -7.81
CA PRO A 682 28.54 -13.94 -7.78
C PRO A 682 28.05 -15.36 -8.07
N GLU A 683 28.70 -16.05 -9.01
CA GLU A 683 28.54 -17.49 -9.15
C GLU A 683 28.91 -18.14 -7.81
N ILE A 684 27.92 -18.70 -7.12
CA ILE A 684 28.17 -19.53 -5.96
C ILE A 684 28.77 -20.84 -6.50
N GLU A 685 30.09 -20.97 -6.42
CA GLU A 685 30.79 -22.24 -6.64
C GLU A 685 30.23 -23.28 -5.66
N ILE A 686 29.46 -24.21 -6.19
CA ILE A 686 29.06 -25.41 -5.48
C ILE A 686 30.31 -26.29 -5.42
N ALA A 687 31.00 -26.27 -4.27
CA ALA A 687 32.10 -27.17 -4.00
C ALA A 687 31.64 -28.64 -4.17
N GLU A 688 32.27 -29.34 -5.12
CA GLU A 688 32.12 -30.77 -5.32
C GLU A 688 32.53 -31.51 -4.04
N VAL A 689 31.55 -32.06 -3.31
CA VAL A 689 31.83 -33.11 -2.33
C VAL A 689 32.06 -34.39 -3.11
N ARG A 690 33.35 -34.70 -3.32
CA ARG A 690 33.81 -35.99 -3.85
C ARG A 690 33.47 -37.12 -2.87
N ASP A 691 32.90 -38.19 -3.44
CA ASP A 691 32.72 -39.49 -2.83
C ASP A 691 34.01 -40.01 -2.18
N HIS A 692 33.92 -40.45 -0.93
CA HIS A 692 34.80 -41.48 -0.37
C HIS A 692 34.00 -42.47 0.49
N ALA A 693 33.88 -43.67 -0.09
CA ALA A 693 33.70 -45.01 0.49
C ALA A 693 32.41 -45.33 1.27
#